data_AF-A0A534KVX6-F1
#
_entry.id   AF-A0A534KVX6-F1
#
_cell.length_a   1.000
_cell.length_b   1.000
_cell.length_c   1.000
_cell.angle_alpha   90.00
_cell.angle_beta   90.00
_cell.angle_gamma   90.00
#
_symmetry.space_group_name_H-M   'P 1'
#
loop_
_entity.id
_entity.type
_entity.pdbx_description
1 polymer ?
#
loop_
_entity_poly.entity_id
_entity_poly.type
_entity_poly.pdbx_seq_one_letter_code
_entity_poly.pdbx_strand_id
1 'polypeptide(L)'
;MGRKEENIKKAQTLLHQKERIRNIGTAAHIDHGKCCHGSTRIWVSGEWVTAKNLWTRFENRSAVPNTHGAEVKNLIDEDLWTLSLDMRSGKTQFSQITHAWRLPAAEPLVEIESRDGRIIRTTPEHPFVVGSEESLQFRPARDLRKGDVLAVPRTLPSRGEGENWDDLESEVVLRLAGNPNFLFKLSDAGQQIASEGSAIRGESLLARFTDLAIPPATIYELVESIWYRPRKITSRPSRPIRLPNRAELEEFFWFVGLLYGDGDGNCVITGADKQLLTRALRFIRRLSPSASLTRDSNRPIYRLHPGSNTFIQLMHSLFEYPLRRKAWSIRLPSQLHTAPLPVAAAFIQGYLDADGTVEKARSAVSATSVSESFLDELQLLLLRFGVRAIFNRERGRSTLYISGRRNLSRLPDFSDPSKASLRKELEAKSKTSYVVDLLPVKWERIRPNDYKSRFYALASERPSIRSLLLMAGPDLAAVEHLMNEDVAFVEVRHIRHSRTKWVYDFSVPGPKNFVAEGFFIHNTTLSDSLIAGAGMISEELAGQQLFMDYDEQEQARGITINAAIASMVHDFEGGQYLINLIDTPGHVDFGGDVTRAMRAIDGVIILDDSVEGIMPQTETVIRQALKERVKPVLFINKVDRLVNELKITPEQMQQRFQKIITEVNARIRKWLPPELGEKWMVNVEAGSVAFGSAYHKWAVTAPFTKRTGIGFKDIYKHCQEGTMKELSKKAPLHDVVLSMVIRHLPNPLEAQKTRIPVIWKGDMSSSVGKAMLAVDENGPVAFMVTKIIVDPQAGEVAAGRLFAGKVRRGQELWVIGMPKPQRAQTVAMVVGPDRIPVDEIDAGNVVAVVGLKDAVAGSTVSDDKEMQPFEKIVHYSDPVVTIAVEAKSTSDLPKLVEALRLLAKADPSIQVEINQETGEHLISGMGELHLEITIYRVQNDYKIPVTTSPPIVVYREGVGGKGGPFEGKSPNKHNRFYMEVEPLEEKVVQAIRSGEIASGQRIKDSKVLAKKLEELGMDRNEAKNVVWMQDTNMLIDATKGIQYLHETMELIKEAYIEAMNKGPLAGEKCMAMKVLLVDAKLHEDSVHRGPAQVIPAARSSIYGAMVQGGRTLMEPIQKVFINVPQDYMGSAIGDIQSRRGVIEDITQEGEITVIHAKAPVAEMFGFASAIRSATQGRALWSTENSGFEPVPGNLQPEVVRSIRTRKGLPPEPYDEAYYAA
;
A
#
# COMPACT_ATOMS: atom_id res chain seq x y z
N MET A 1 -12.25 26.55 5.67
CA MET A 1 -11.40 27.37 4.78
C MET A 1 -10.49 28.36 5.53
N GLY A 2 -10.99 29.17 6.49
CA GLY A 2 -10.19 30.22 7.15
C GLY A 2 -8.85 29.82 7.80
N ARG A 3 -8.77 28.69 8.54
CA ARG A 3 -7.51 28.24 9.18
C ARG A 3 -6.40 27.86 8.20
N LYS A 4 -6.75 27.30 7.03
CA LYS A 4 -5.76 26.88 6.01
C LYS A 4 -5.13 28.10 5.35
N GLU A 5 -5.94 29.05 4.90
CA GLU A 5 -5.44 30.31 4.32
C GLU A 5 -4.65 31.15 5.33
N GLU A 6 -5.08 31.16 6.59
CA GLU A 6 -4.33 31.82 7.67
C GLU A 6 -2.98 31.14 7.92
N ASN A 7 -2.94 29.80 7.95
CA ASN A 7 -1.69 29.05 8.08
C ASN A 7 -0.78 29.23 6.88
N ILE A 8 -1.33 29.33 5.67
CA ILE A 8 -0.56 29.64 4.45
C ILE A 8 0.08 31.03 4.56
N LYS A 9 -0.67 32.05 4.99
CA LYS A 9 -0.13 33.40 5.21
C LYS A 9 0.94 33.43 6.31
N LYS A 10 0.73 32.68 7.40
CA LYS A 10 1.73 32.51 8.47
C LYS A 10 2.99 31.83 7.94
N ALA A 11 2.84 30.75 7.19
CA ALA A 11 3.96 30.05 6.56
C ALA A 11 4.73 30.98 5.61
N GLN A 12 4.04 31.74 4.75
CA GLN A 12 4.66 32.73 3.87
C GLN A 12 5.47 33.79 4.64
N THR A 13 4.98 34.22 5.81
CA THR A 13 5.71 35.17 6.66
C THR A 13 6.94 34.52 7.32
N LEU A 14 6.81 33.27 7.76
CA LEU A 14 7.87 32.51 8.44
C LEU A 14 8.97 32.03 7.50
N LEU A 15 8.72 31.94 6.19
CA LEU A 15 9.74 31.61 5.16
C LEU A 15 10.97 32.53 5.26
N HIS A 16 10.80 33.78 5.71
CA HIS A 16 11.87 34.76 5.84
C HIS A 16 12.54 34.77 7.23
N GLN A 17 12.11 33.90 8.17
CA GLN A 17 12.60 33.85 9.55
C GLN A 17 13.38 32.55 9.82
N LYS A 18 14.67 32.54 9.45
CA LYS A 18 15.52 31.33 9.41
C LYS A 18 15.64 30.63 10.76
N GLU A 19 15.67 31.37 11.85
CA GLU A 19 15.72 30.85 13.22
C GLU A 19 14.45 30.05 13.60
N ARG A 20 13.34 30.32 12.91
CA ARG A 20 12.03 29.70 13.14
C ARG A 20 11.69 28.56 12.18
N ILE A 21 12.62 28.19 11.29
CA ILE A 21 12.45 27.08 10.36
C ILE A 21 13.02 25.80 10.97
N ARG A 22 12.33 24.68 10.75
CA ARG A 22 12.83 23.31 10.99
C ARG A 22 12.58 22.47 9.76
N ASN A 23 13.63 21.92 9.16
CA ASN A 23 13.52 20.98 8.06
C ASN A 23 13.76 19.58 8.61
N ILE A 24 12.72 18.75 8.62
CA ILE A 24 12.72 17.44 9.28
C ILE A 24 12.26 16.33 8.34
N GLY A 25 12.67 15.10 8.63
CA GLY A 25 12.13 13.91 7.97
C GLY A 25 11.70 12.84 8.96
N THR A 26 10.85 11.92 8.51
CA THR A 26 10.44 10.71 9.24
C THR A 26 11.12 9.49 8.66
N ALA A 27 11.66 8.64 9.53
CA ALA A 27 12.20 7.33 9.18
C ALA A 27 11.36 6.26 9.90
N ALA A 28 10.52 5.51 9.17
CA ALA A 28 9.47 4.66 9.75
C ALA A 28 9.33 3.26 9.13
N HIS A 29 8.95 2.30 9.99
CA HIS A 29 8.27 1.03 9.68
C HIS A 29 6.79 1.19 10.10
N ILE A 30 5.81 0.92 9.22
CA ILE A 30 4.38 1.22 9.46
C ILE A 30 3.57 -0.08 9.52
N ASP A 31 2.80 -0.32 10.59
CA ASP A 31 1.62 -1.22 10.57
C ASP A 31 0.55 -0.96 11.68
N HIS A 32 -0.69 -0.87 11.18
CA HIS A 32 -2.15 -0.76 11.51
C HIS A 32 -2.79 -1.17 12.87
N GLY A 33 -3.99 -0.60 13.19
CA GLY A 33 -4.76 -0.86 14.44
C GLY A 33 -6.30 -0.71 14.38
N LYS A 34 -6.98 -0.94 13.25
CA LYS A 34 -8.43 -0.63 13.07
C LYS A 34 -9.27 -1.88 12.83
N CYS A 35 -10.25 -2.20 13.67
CA CYS A 35 -10.93 -3.50 13.58
C CYS A 35 -12.44 -3.45 13.89
N CYS A 36 -13.18 -4.46 13.45
CA CYS A 36 -14.59 -4.69 13.73
C CYS A 36 -14.84 -5.94 14.60
N HIS A 37 -15.99 -6.03 15.27
CA HIS A 37 -16.35 -7.19 16.06
C HIS A 37 -16.51 -8.45 15.20
N GLY A 38 -16.19 -9.64 15.74
CA GLY A 38 -16.35 -10.91 15.01
C GLY A 38 -17.77 -11.23 14.53
N SER A 39 -18.81 -10.67 15.16
CA SER A 39 -20.20 -10.83 14.73
C SER A 39 -20.62 -9.88 13.60
N THR A 40 -19.80 -8.87 13.28
CA THR A 40 -20.08 -7.89 12.23
C THR A 40 -20.10 -8.60 10.88
N ARG A 41 -21.20 -8.49 10.13
CA ARG A 41 -21.33 -9.02 8.78
C ARG A 41 -20.65 -8.10 7.79
N ILE A 42 -19.78 -8.67 6.97
CA ILE A 42 -19.03 -8.02 5.90
C ILE A 42 -19.64 -8.46 4.58
N TRP A 43 -19.78 -7.51 3.67
CA TRP A 43 -20.28 -7.80 2.34
C TRP A 43 -19.12 -8.15 1.40
N VAL A 44 -19.13 -9.38 0.89
CA VAL A 44 -18.09 -9.95 0.03
C VAL A 44 -18.71 -10.79 -1.09
N SER A 45 -18.36 -10.48 -2.34
CA SER A 45 -18.73 -11.21 -3.55
C SER A 45 -20.23 -11.53 -3.64
N GLY A 46 -21.08 -10.57 -3.24
CA GLY A 46 -22.54 -10.72 -3.26
C GLY A 46 -23.15 -11.39 -2.02
N GLU A 47 -22.35 -11.85 -1.06
CA GLU A 47 -22.81 -12.48 0.18
C GLU A 47 -22.51 -11.65 1.43
N TRP A 48 -23.29 -11.88 2.50
CA TRP A 48 -22.98 -11.37 3.84
C TRP A 48 -22.36 -12.47 4.69
N VAL A 49 -21.15 -12.23 5.17
CA VAL A 49 -20.40 -13.19 6.00
C VAL A 49 -19.93 -12.48 7.27
N THR A 50 -20.14 -13.07 8.44
CA THR A 50 -19.60 -12.49 9.68
C THR A 50 -18.08 -12.45 9.61
N ALA A 51 -17.46 -11.41 10.15
CA ALA A 51 -16.01 -11.23 10.16
C ALA A 51 -15.28 -12.46 10.72
N LYS A 52 -15.83 -13.06 11.78
CA LYS A 52 -15.33 -14.31 12.33
C LYS A 52 -15.49 -15.49 11.38
N ASN A 53 -16.62 -15.64 10.70
CA ASN A 53 -16.81 -16.76 9.76
C ASN A 53 -15.97 -16.57 8.50
N LEU A 54 -15.83 -15.34 8.01
CA LEU A 54 -14.97 -15.01 6.88
C LEU A 54 -13.52 -15.32 7.23
N TRP A 55 -13.08 -14.99 8.44
CA TRP A 55 -11.80 -15.45 8.99
C TRP A 55 -11.71 -16.98 9.02
N THR A 56 -12.72 -17.66 9.59
CA THR A 56 -12.72 -19.12 9.75
C THR A 56 -12.70 -19.86 8.41
N ARG A 57 -13.27 -19.30 7.32
CA ARG A 57 -13.15 -19.85 5.95
C ARG A 57 -11.69 -20.10 5.55
N PHE A 58 -10.76 -19.32 6.11
CA PHE A 58 -9.33 -19.39 5.81
C PHE A 58 -8.49 -19.79 7.04
N GLU A 59 -9.10 -20.37 8.07
CA GLU A 59 -8.40 -20.76 9.31
C GLU A 59 -7.30 -21.80 9.04
N ASN A 60 -7.55 -22.70 8.08
CA ASN A 60 -6.63 -23.74 7.65
C ASN A 60 -5.51 -23.23 6.71
N ARG A 61 -5.60 -21.99 6.20
CA ARG A 61 -4.51 -21.39 5.43
C ARG A 61 -3.38 -20.96 6.37
N SER A 62 -2.14 -21.06 5.91
CA SER A 62 -1.00 -20.57 6.67
C SER A 62 -1.16 -19.08 6.99
N ALA A 63 -0.92 -18.70 8.24
CA ALA A 63 -0.93 -17.30 8.63
C ALA A 63 0.20 -16.54 7.91
N VAL A 64 -0.05 -15.28 7.56
CA VAL A 64 0.99 -14.34 7.13
C VAL A 64 1.72 -13.88 8.39
N PRO A 65 3.06 -13.82 8.40
CA PRO A 65 3.77 -13.40 9.58
C PRO A 65 3.46 -11.92 9.80
N ASN A 66 3.02 -11.58 11.00
CA ASN A 66 2.93 -10.20 11.45
C ASN A 66 3.51 -10.12 12.85
N THR A 67 3.94 -8.93 13.19
CA THR A 67 4.59 -8.56 14.45
C THR A 67 3.58 -8.12 15.51
N HIS A 68 2.28 -8.40 15.31
CA HIS A 68 1.18 -7.74 16.01
C HIS A 68 0.41 -8.58 17.02
N GLY A 69 0.79 -9.84 17.24
CA GLY A 69 -0.09 -10.80 17.91
C GLY A 69 -1.43 -10.98 17.18
N ALA A 70 -1.52 -10.41 15.97
CA ALA A 70 -2.60 -10.57 15.05
C ALA A 70 -2.39 -11.91 14.37
N GLU A 71 -3.46 -12.55 13.96
CA GLU A 71 -3.39 -13.58 12.96
C GLU A 71 -3.78 -12.91 11.64
N VAL A 72 -2.99 -13.12 10.58
CA VAL A 72 -3.28 -12.54 9.26
C VAL A 72 -3.38 -13.66 8.25
N LYS A 73 -4.31 -13.56 7.30
CA LYS A 73 -4.45 -14.47 6.16
C LYS A 73 -4.36 -13.66 4.87
N ASN A 74 -3.53 -14.12 3.94
CA ASN A 74 -3.48 -13.58 2.58
C ASN A 74 -4.64 -14.15 1.76
N LEU A 75 -5.41 -13.27 1.14
CA LEU A 75 -6.62 -13.54 0.36
C LEU A 75 -6.52 -13.00 -1.09
N ILE A 76 -5.33 -12.60 -1.56
CA ILE A 76 -5.13 -12.04 -2.91
C ILE A 76 -5.56 -13.01 -4.01
N ASP A 77 -5.35 -14.32 -3.80
CA ASP A 77 -5.73 -15.37 -4.75
C ASP A 77 -7.22 -15.74 -4.67
N GLU A 78 -7.98 -15.14 -3.74
CA GLU A 78 -9.41 -15.38 -3.58
C GLU A 78 -10.20 -14.31 -4.34
N ASP A 79 -11.28 -14.72 -5.01
CA ASP A 79 -12.20 -13.80 -5.69
C ASP A 79 -13.17 -13.15 -4.68
N LEU A 80 -12.61 -12.47 -3.67
CA LEU A 80 -13.34 -11.76 -2.61
C LEU A 80 -13.40 -10.26 -2.91
N TRP A 81 -14.56 -9.78 -3.34
CA TRP A 81 -14.76 -8.39 -3.74
C TRP A 81 -15.77 -7.71 -2.83
N THR A 82 -15.48 -6.49 -2.41
CA THR A 82 -16.41 -5.64 -1.65
C THR A 82 -16.72 -4.36 -2.42
N LEU A 83 -17.65 -3.57 -1.92
CA LEU A 83 -18.02 -2.28 -2.49
C LEU A 83 -17.31 -1.18 -1.70
N SER A 84 -16.60 -0.30 -2.41
CA SER A 84 -15.80 0.78 -1.82
C SER A 84 -16.31 2.14 -2.30
N LEU A 85 -16.39 3.12 -1.41
CA LEU A 85 -16.83 4.48 -1.69
C LEU A 85 -15.63 5.38 -2.02
N ASP A 86 -15.67 6.06 -3.17
CA ASP A 86 -14.80 7.20 -3.43
C ASP A 86 -15.43 8.46 -2.82
N MET A 87 -14.72 9.04 -1.84
CA MET A 87 -15.15 10.20 -1.09
C MET A 87 -15.18 11.50 -1.90
N ARG A 88 -14.43 11.58 -3.02
CA ARG A 88 -14.43 12.75 -3.92
C ARG A 88 -15.66 12.74 -4.84
N SER A 89 -15.92 11.60 -5.49
CA SER A 89 -17.01 11.49 -6.45
C SER A 89 -18.35 11.12 -5.82
N GLY A 90 -18.35 10.58 -4.60
CA GLY A 90 -19.56 10.03 -3.97
C GLY A 90 -20.09 8.77 -4.66
N LYS A 91 -19.28 8.14 -5.52
CA LYS A 91 -19.61 6.92 -6.26
C LYS A 91 -18.98 5.69 -5.61
N THR A 92 -19.64 4.55 -5.78
CA THR A 92 -19.10 3.27 -5.31
C THR A 92 -18.51 2.44 -6.44
N GLN A 93 -17.43 1.71 -6.15
CA GLN A 93 -16.77 0.78 -7.07
C GLN A 93 -16.42 -0.54 -6.38
N PHE A 94 -16.27 -1.61 -7.16
CA PHE A 94 -15.81 -2.89 -6.61
C PHE A 94 -14.31 -2.85 -6.32
N SER A 95 -13.90 -3.43 -5.19
CA SER A 95 -12.49 -3.54 -4.80
C SER A 95 -12.24 -4.88 -4.10
N GLN A 96 -11.07 -5.47 -4.33
CA GLN A 96 -10.75 -6.80 -3.81
C GLN A 96 -10.27 -6.73 -2.35
N ILE A 97 -10.68 -7.68 -1.51
CA ILE A 97 -10.10 -7.89 -0.19
C ILE A 97 -8.83 -8.72 -0.33
N THR A 98 -7.70 -8.15 0.08
CA THR A 98 -6.39 -8.80 -0.09
C THR A 98 -5.90 -9.52 1.17
N HIS A 99 -6.31 -9.06 2.35
CA HIS A 99 -5.90 -9.67 3.62
C HIS A 99 -7.05 -9.66 4.61
N ALA A 100 -7.12 -10.70 5.45
CA ALA A 100 -7.96 -10.73 6.65
C ALA A 100 -7.06 -10.75 7.88
N TRP A 101 -7.48 -10.05 8.93
CA TRP A 101 -6.75 -9.88 10.18
C TRP A 101 -7.66 -10.30 11.35
N ARG A 102 -7.09 -10.93 12.37
CA ARG A 102 -7.72 -11.24 13.66
C ARG A 102 -6.81 -10.77 14.79
N LEU A 103 -7.24 -9.78 15.55
CA LEU A 103 -6.45 -9.15 16.62
C LEU A 103 -7.15 -9.30 17.97
N PRO A 104 -6.41 -9.40 19.08
CA PRO A 104 -7.01 -9.31 20.41
C PRO A 104 -7.64 -7.93 20.60
N ALA A 105 -8.83 -7.87 21.19
CA ALA A 105 -9.52 -6.59 21.42
C ALA A 105 -8.90 -5.85 22.62
N ALA A 106 -8.23 -4.73 22.37
CA ALA A 106 -7.54 -3.95 23.41
C ALA A 106 -8.50 -3.05 24.22
N GLU A 107 -9.51 -2.46 23.58
CA GLU A 107 -10.50 -1.56 24.21
C GLU A 107 -11.94 -2.08 24.02
N PRO A 108 -12.91 -1.68 24.88
CA PRO A 108 -14.32 -1.92 24.63
C PRO A 108 -14.76 -1.29 23.32
N LEU A 109 -15.36 -2.09 22.45
CA LEU A 109 -15.90 -1.66 21.17
C LEU A 109 -17.02 -0.65 21.34
N VAL A 110 -17.11 0.27 20.39
CA VAL A 110 -18.23 1.20 20.24
C VAL A 110 -19.29 0.51 19.37
N GLU A 111 -20.47 0.32 19.95
CA GLU A 111 -21.67 -0.15 19.28
C GLU A 111 -22.47 1.08 18.81
N ILE A 112 -22.64 1.22 17.50
CA ILE A 112 -23.41 2.31 16.88
C ILE A 112 -24.72 1.71 16.38
N GLU A 113 -25.84 2.25 16.84
CA GLU A 113 -27.18 1.94 16.36
C GLU A 113 -27.67 3.13 15.51
N SER A 114 -27.93 2.91 14.23
CA SER A 114 -28.48 3.91 13.32
C SER A 114 -30.01 3.99 13.43
N ARG A 115 -30.60 5.07 12.92
CA ARG A 115 -32.04 5.35 13.01
C ARG A 115 -32.88 4.42 12.14
N ASP A 116 -32.29 3.82 11.12
CA ASP A 116 -32.90 2.72 10.35
C ASP A 116 -32.77 1.35 11.06
N GLY A 117 -32.18 1.31 12.26
CA GLY A 117 -32.12 0.10 13.09
C GLY A 117 -30.93 -0.82 12.81
N ARG A 118 -29.92 -0.39 12.04
CA ARG A 118 -28.68 -1.18 11.90
C ARG A 118 -27.79 -0.98 13.12
N ILE A 119 -27.05 -2.03 13.48
CA ILE A 119 -26.13 -2.02 14.60
C ILE A 119 -24.77 -2.50 14.12
N ILE A 120 -23.72 -1.74 14.40
CA ILE A 120 -22.35 -2.15 14.11
C ILE A 120 -21.46 -1.94 15.34
N ARG A 121 -20.51 -2.86 15.54
CA ARG A 121 -19.54 -2.82 16.64
C ARG A 121 -18.14 -2.73 16.08
N THR A 122 -17.44 -1.65 16.42
CA THR A 122 -16.09 -1.37 15.92
C THR A 122 -15.18 -0.95 17.06
N THR A 123 -13.87 -1.04 16.87
CA THR A 123 -12.95 -0.46 17.84
C THR A 123 -13.13 1.07 17.88
N PRO A 124 -12.94 1.75 19.02
CA PRO A 124 -13.39 3.13 19.16
C PRO A 124 -12.74 4.15 18.19
N GLU A 125 -11.49 3.92 17.81
CA GLU A 125 -10.69 4.52 16.73
C GLU A 125 -11.25 4.42 15.30
N HIS A 126 -12.20 3.52 15.06
CA HIS A 126 -12.60 3.14 13.72
C HIS A 126 -13.37 4.27 13.02
N PRO A 127 -12.91 4.79 11.85
CA PRO A 127 -13.55 5.91 11.18
C PRO A 127 -14.84 5.50 10.44
N PHE A 128 -15.87 6.32 10.60
CA PHE A 128 -17.14 6.27 9.86
C PHE A 128 -17.23 7.44 8.90
N VAL A 129 -17.84 7.23 7.73
CA VAL A 129 -18.18 8.33 6.82
C VAL A 129 -19.38 9.08 7.37
N VAL A 130 -19.23 10.37 7.61
CA VAL A 130 -20.27 11.30 8.09
C VAL A 130 -20.52 12.34 7.00
N GLY A 131 -21.78 12.59 6.68
CA GLY A 131 -22.18 13.68 5.80
C GLY A 131 -22.19 15.02 6.54
N SER A 132 -21.60 16.05 5.94
CA SER A 132 -21.64 17.45 6.38
C SER A 132 -22.34 18.33 5.33
N GLU A 133 -22.57 19.61 5.66
CA GLU A 133 -23.29 20.57 4.80
C GLU A 133 -22.71 20.71 3.38
N GLU A 134 -21.40 20.46 3.20
CA GLU A 134 -20.67 20.70 1.95
C GLU A 134 -19.93 19.44 1.43
N SER A 135 -19.68 18.43 2.28
CA SER A 135 -18.85 17.26 1.91
C SER A 135 -19.07 16.02 2.77
N LEU A 136 -18.54 14.88 2.31
CA LEU A 136 -18.35 13.69 3.13
C LEU A 136 -17.05 13.80 3.95
N GLN A 137 -17.05 13.30 5.19
CA GLN A 137 -15.95 13.45 6.16
C GLN A 137 -15.79 12.19 7.02
N PHE A 138 -14.62 11.93 7.60
CA PHE A 138 -14.38 10.74 8.42
C PHE A 138 -14.44 11.16 9.88
N ARG A 139 -15.19 10.40 10.68
CA ARG A 139 -15.27 10.61 12.12
C ARG A 139 -15.06 9.29 12.85
N PRO A 140 -14.10 9.19 13.79
CA PRO A 140 -13.92 7.99 14.60
C PRO A 140 -15.20 7.58 15.34
N ALA A 141 -15.40 6.29 15.56
CA ALA A 141 -16.56 5.73 16.27
C ALA A 141 -16.74 6.37 17.66
N ARG A 142 -15.62 6.62 18.36
CA ARG A 142 -15.57 7.29 19.67
C ARG A 142 -16.03 8.74 19.64
N ASP A 143 -16.02 9.40 18.48
CA ASP A 143 -16.39 10.79 18.28
C ASP A 143 -17.81 10.99 17.74
N LEU A 144 -18.45 9.91 17.28
CA LEU A 144 -19.85 9.94 16.88
C LEU A 144 -20.74 10.30 18.08
N ARG A 145 -21.82 11.01 17.76
CA ARG A 145 -22.86 11.39 18.72
C ARG A 145 -24.23 11.04 18.15
N LYS A 146 -25.20 10.86 19.04
CA LYS A 146 -26.60 10.78 18.64
C LYS A 146 -26.96 12.04 17.83
N GLY A 147 -27.52 11.84 16.64
CA GLY A 147 -27.84 12.92 15.72
C GLY A 147 -26.87 13.09 14.54
N ASP A 148 -25.68 12.49 14.59
CA ASP A 148 -24.74 12.52 13.46
C ASP A 148 -25.29 11.75 12.26
N VAL A 149 -25.07 12.23 11.04
CA VAL A 149 -25.62 11.63 9.81
C VAL A 149 -24.52 10.86 9.09
N LEU A 150 -24.59 9.53 9.14
CA LEU A 150 -23.62 8.64 8.50
C LEU A 150 -23.95 8.45 7.02
N ALA A 151 -22.93 8.50 6.16
CA ALA A 151 -23.05 8.08 4.77
C ALA A 151 -22.91 6.55 4.70
N VAL A 152 -23.84 5.92 3.98
CA VAL A 152 -23.99 4.46 3.92
C VAL A 152 -24.36 4.05 2.49
N PRO A 153 -24.03 2.82 2.05
CA PRO A 153 -24.40 2.34 0.71
C PRO A 153 -25.91 2.36 0.51
N ARG A 154 -26.39 2.96 -0.59
CA ARG A 154 -27.81 2.90 -0.96
C ARG A 154 -28.16 1.55 -1.56
N THR A 155 -27.33 1.11 -2.49
CA THR A 155 -27.45 -0.12 -3.27
C THR A 155 -26.22 -1.00 -3.01
N LEU A 156 -26.41 -2.30 -3.00
CA LEU A 156 -25.32 -3.29 -2.97
C LEU A 156 -25.50 -4.24 -4.15
N PRO A 157 -25.06 -3.84 -5.36
CA PRO A 157 -25.15 -4.70 -6.54
C PRO A 157 -24.21 -5.89 -6.41
N SER A 158 -24.54 -7.05 -6.97
CA SER A 158 -23.59 -8.17 -7.07
C SER A 158 -22.70 -8.03 -8.32
N ARG A 159 -21.46 -8.52 -8.27
CA ARG A 159 -20.59 -8.58 -9.46
C ARG A 159 -21.17 -9.60 -10.43
N GLY A 160 -21.62 -9.18 -11.62
CA GLY A 160 -22.36 -10.05 -12.56
C GLY A 160 -23.86 -10.19 -12.26
N GLU A 161 -24.49 -9.16 -11.68
CA GLU A 161 -25.92 -9.15 -11.37
C GLU A 161 -26.80 -9.42 -12.60
N GLY A 162 -27.49 -10.57 -12.61
CA GLY A 162 -28.50 -10.90 -13.63
C GLY A 162 -28.19 -12.11 -14.52
N GLU A 163 -26.98 -12.70 -14.48
CA GLU A 163 -26.56 -13.70 -15.48
C GLU A 163 -26.21 -15.10 -14.93
N ASN A 164 -26.01 -15.28 -13.62
CA ASN A 164 -25.57 -16.57 -13.04
C ASN A 164 -26.71 -17.46 -12.50
N TRP A 165 -27.54 -18.01 -13.40
CA TRP A 165 -28.51 -19.06 -13.05
C TRP A 165 -27.83 -20.38 -12.64
N ASP A 166 -26.68 -20.66 -13.25
CA ASP A 166 -25.90 -21.90 -13.07
C ASP A 166 -25.38 -22.04 -11.62
N ASP A 167 -25.05 -20.93 -10.95
CA ASP A 167 -24.60 -20.95 -9.55
C ASP A 167 -25.72 -21.42 -8.61
N LEU A 168 -26.94 -20.92 -8.81
CA LEU A 168 -28.11 -21.29 -8.00
C LEU A 168 -28.47 -22.78 -8.19
N GLU A 169 -28.46 -23.26 -9.43
CA GLU A 169 -28.72 -24.66 -9.74
C GLU A 169 -27.64 -25.57 -9.17
N SER A 170 -26.37 -25.16 -9.29
CA SER A 170 -25.23 -25.86 -8.69
C SER A 170 -25.38 -25.98 -7.18
N GLU A 171 -25.73 -24.89 -6.50
CA GLU A 171 -25.91 -24.90 -5.04
C GLU A 171 -27.04 -25.84 -4.61
N VAL A 172 -28.16 -25.85 -5.35
CA VAL A 172 -29.28 -26.75 -5.07
C VAL A 172 -28.86 -28.22 -5.17
N VAL A 173 -28.14 -28.59 -6.24
CA VAL A 173 -27.62 -29.97 -6.39
C VAL A 173 -26.66 -30.30 -5.26
N LEU A 174 -25.67 -29.44 -4.99
CA LEU A 174 -24.64 -29.68 -3.98
C LEU A 174 -25.24 -29.86 -2.58
N ARG A 175 -26.19 -29.01 -2.16
CA ARG A 175 -26.84 -29.11 -0.85
C ARG A 175 -27.69 -30.36 -0.71
N LEU A 176 -28.46 -30.73 -1.74
CA LEU A 176 -29.28 -31.94 -1.71
C LEU A 176 -28.41 -33.20 -1.73
N ALA A 177 -27.36 -33.21 -2.57
CA ALA A 177 -26.49 -34.36 -2.73
C ALA A 177 -25.56 -34.56 -1.52
N GLY A 178 -25.22 -33.48 -0.80
CA GLY A 178 -24.51 -33.56 0.48
C GLY A 178 -25.30 -34.26 1.59
N ASN A 179 -26.62 -34.41 1.47
CA ASN A 179 -27.41 -35.20 2.39
C ASN A 179 -27.54 -36.66 1.89
N PRO A 180 -26.93 -37.66 2.55
CA PRO A 180 -26.82 -39.04 2.07
C PRO A 180 -28.16 -39.77 1.99
N ASN A 181 -29.21 -39.18 2.53
CA ASN A 181 -30.56 -39.74 2.55
C ASN A 181 -31.38 -39.37 1.30
N PHE A 182 -30.91 -38.46 0.45
CA PHE A 182 -31.55 -38.22 -0.85
C PHE A 182 -31.09 -39.25 -1.89
N LEU A 183 -32.06 -39.67 -2.69
CA LEU A 183 -31.88 -40.44 -3.92
C LEU A 183 -32.35 -39.59 -5.08
N PHE A 184 -31.58 -39.62 -6.16
CA PHE A 184 -31.79 -38.87 -7.40
C PHE A 184 -32.11 -39.86 -8.50
N LYS A 185 -33.23 -39.65 -9.19
CA LYS A 185 -33.53 -40.32 -10.45
C LYS A 185 -33.09 -39.42 -11.59
N LEU A 186 -32.15 -39.93 -12.38
CA LEU A 186 -31.64 -39.24 -13.56
C LEU A 186 -32.55 -39.51 -14.77
N SER A 187 -32.62 -38.54 -15.67
CA SER A 187 -33.21 -38.71 -16.99
C SER A 187 -32.47 -39.78 -17.81
N ASP A 188 -33.05 -40.24 -18.93
CA ASP A 188 -32.40 -41.24 -19.79
C ASP A 188 -31.02 -40.78 -20.27
N ALA A 189 -30.86 -39.49 -20.58
CA ALA A 189 -29.57 -38.88 -20.91
C ALA A 189 -28.60 -38.92 -19.73
N GLY A 190 -29.06 -38.60 -18.52
CA GLY A 190 -28.24 -38.64 -17.31
C GLY A 190 -27.80 -40.05 -16.92
N GLN A 191 -28.65 -41.06 -17.15
CA GLN A 191 -28.31 -42.48 -16.91
C GLN A 191 -27.24 -42.98 -17.88
N GLN A 192 -27.31 -42.59 -19.16
CA GLN A 192 -26.27 -42.91 -20.14
C GLN A 192 -24.92 -42.29 -19.76
N ILE A 193 -24.92 -41.03 -19.33
CA ILE A 193 -23.71 -40.31 -18.91
C ILE A 193 -23.11 -40.94 -17.64
N ALA A 194 -23.93 -41.26 -16.63
CA ALA A 194 -23.46 -41.77 -15.35
C ALA A 194 -23.10 -43.27 -15.37
N SER A 195 -23.46 -44.01 -16.42
CA SER A 195 -23.28 -45.47 -16.53
C SER A 195 -23.81 -46.23 -15.29
N GLU A 196 -24.91 -45.75 -14.69
CA GLU A 196 -25.49 -46.26 -13.45
C GLU A 196 -27.01 -46.43 -13.58
N GLY A 197 -27.63 -47.26 -12.72
CA GLY A 197 -29.06 -47.52 -12.75
C GLY A 197 -29.93 -46.29 -12.45
N SER A 198 -31.25 -46.44 -12.58
CA SER A 198 -32.25 -45.35 -12.46
C SER A 198 -32.25 -44.52 -11.16
N ALA A 199 -31.50 -44.89 -10.11
CA ALA A 199 -31.51 -44.19 -8.82
C ALA A 199 -30.12 -44.17 -8.16
N ILE A 200 -29.58 -42.98 -7.92
CA ILE A 200 -28.24 -42.78 -7.36
C ILE A 200 -28.32 -41.94 -6.07
N ARG A 201 -27.46 -42.23 -5.08
CA ARG A 201 -27.39 -41.44 -3.84
C ARG A 201 -26.52 -40.21 -4.04
N GLY A 202 -26.79 -39.15 -3.29
CA GLY A 202 -26.08 -37.87 -3.40
C GLY A 202 -24.54 -37.95 -3.37
N GLU A 203 -23.96 -38.69 -2.43
CA GLU A 203 -22.49 -38.89 -2.35
C GLU A 203 -21.91 -39.53 -3.62
N SER A 204 -22.60 -40.55 -4.15
CA SER A 204 -22.22 -41.26 -5.38
C SER A 204 -22.43 -40.39 -6.62
N LEU A 205 -23.50 -39.59 -6.64
CA LEU A 205 -23.78 -38.63 -7.71
C LEU A 205 -22.66 -37.59 -7.81
N LEU A 206 -22.26 -36.96 -6.71
CA LEU A 206 -21.19 -35.97 -6.72
C LEU A 206 -19.85 -36.60 -7.14
N ALA A 207 -19.50 -37.77 -6.60
CA ALA A 207 -18.26 -38.45 -6.96
C ALA A 207 -18.18 -38.74 -8.48
N ARG A 208 -19.25 -39.32 -9.06
CA ARG A 208 -19.29 -39.69 -10.48
C ARG A 208 -19.20 -38.49 -11.41
N PHE A 209 -19.95 -37.43 -11.14
CA PHE A 209 -19.95 -36.27 -12.01
C PHE A 209 -18.67 -35.42 -11.84
N THR A 210 -18.01 -35.50 -10.68
CA THR A 210 -16.66 -34.96 -10.48
C THR A 210 -15.64 -35.74 -11.34
N ASP A 211 -15.69 -37.07 -11.34
CA ASP A 211 -14.81 -37.91 -12.18
C ASP A 211 -14.98 -37.61 -13.69
N LEU A 212 -16.19 -37.23 -14.10
CA LEU A 212 -16.55 -36.89 -15.48
C LEU A 212 -16.36 -35.40 -15.83
N ALA A 213 -15.88 -34.57 -14.88
CA ALA A 213 -15.74 -33.12 -15.02
C ALA A 213 -17.02 -32.38 -15.48
N ILE A 214 -18.20 -32.86 -15.08
CA ILE A 214 -19.49 -32.25 -15.42
C ILE A 214 -19.88 -31.22 -14.35
N PRO A 215 -20.20 -29.96 -14.72
CA PRO A 215 -20.62 -28.93 -13.77
C PRO A 215 -21.91 -29.30 -13.01
N PRO A 216 -22.03 -28.95 -11.71
CA PRO A 216 -23.24 -29.23 -10.93
C PRO A 216 -24.54 -28.63 -11.50
N ALA A 217 -24.48 -27.48 -12.17
CA ALA A 217 -25.62 -26.90 -12.89
C ALA A 217 -26.19 -27.85 -13.95
N THR A 218 -25.32 -28.51 -14.73
CA THR A 218 -25.74 -29.50 -15.73
C THR A 218 -26.38 -30.73 -15.06
N ILE A 219 -25.95 -31.11 -13.86
CA ILE A 219 -26.58 -32.18 -13.08
C ILE A 219 -28.02 -31.82 -12.74
N TYR A 220 -28.30 -30.56 -12.42
CA TYR A 220 -29.64 -30.09 -12.07
C TYR A 220 -30.65 -30.40 -13.17
N GLU A 221 -30.28 -30.17 -14.43
CA GLU A 221 -31.12 -30.46 -15.61
C GLU A 221 -31.29 -31.97 -15.87
N LEU A 222 -30.32 -32.77 -15.46
CA LEU A 222 -30.34 -34.23 -15.63
C LEU A 222 -31.16 -34.95 -14.54
N VAL A 223 -31.53 -34.27 -13.45
CA VAL A 223 -32.35 -34.85 -12.37
C VAL A 223 -33.85 -34.77 -12.71
N GLU A 224 -34.47 -35.93 -12.91
CA GLU A 224 -35.91 -36.04 -13.16
C GLU A 224 -36.73 -35.90 -11.88
N SER A 225 -36.29 -36.56 -10.79
CA SER A 225 -36.97 -36.48 -9.49
C SER A 225 -36.05 -36.88 -8.34
N ILE A 226 -36.43 -36.48 -7.12
CA ILE A 226 -35.73 -36.86 -5.89
C ILE A 226 -36.68 -37.52 -4.89
N TRP A 227 -36.18 -38.39 -4.02
CA TRP A 227 -36.90 -38.85 -2.85
C TRP A 227 -36.01 -39.04 -1.62
N TYR A 228 -36.61 -38.85 -0.44
CA TYR A 228 -35.92 -39.00 0.84
C TYR A 228 -36.06 -40.43 1.40
N ARG A 229 -34.92 -41.09 1.63
CA ARG A 229 -34.82 -42.45 2.19
C ARG A 229 -33.66 -42.58 3.20
N PRO A 230 -33.96 -42.59 4.51
CA PRO A 230 -32.97 -42.81 5.57
C PRO A 230 -32.22 -44.15 5.45
N ARG A 231 -30.91 -44.17 5.76
CA ARG A 231 -30.10 -45.41 5.75
C ARG A 231 -30.49 -46.43 6.84
N LYS A 232 -31.03 -45.99 7.98
CA LYS A 232 -31.23 -46.81 9.20
C LYS A 232 -32.67 -47.32 9.44
N ILE A 233 -33.62 -47.17 8.50
CA ILE A 233 -35.04 -47.49 8.76
C ILE A 233 -35.62 -48.42 7.68
N THR A 234 -36.37 -49.44 8.10
CA THR A 234 -37.22 -50.35 7.27
C THR A 234 -38.50 -49.68 6.74
N SER A 235 -38.64 -48.36 6.88
CA SER A 235 -39.82 -47.59 6.50
C SER A 235 -39.94 -47.45 4.98
N ARG A 236 -41.18 -47.48 4.45
CA ARG A 236 -41.46 -47.19 3.04
C ARG A 236 -40.84 -45.84 2.62
N PRO A 237 -40.22 -45.75 1.43
CA PRO A 237 -39.62 -44.52 0.94
C PRO A 237 -40.65 -43.40 0.79
N SER A 238 -40.25 -42.16 1.05
CA SER A 238 -41.09 -40.99 0.85
C SER A 238 -41.44 -40.84 -0.64
N ARG A 239 -42.63 -40.31 -0.97
CA ARG A 239 -43.02 -40.11 -2.37
C ARG A 239 -42.05 -39.15 -3.09
N PRO A 240 -41.68 -39.43 -4.35
CA PRO A 240 -40.76 -38.59 -5.10
C PRO A 240 -41.38 -37.23 -5.42
N ILE A 241 -40.52 -36.23 -5.59
CA ILE A 241 -40.87 -34.88 -6.04
C ILE A 241 -39.93 -34.44 -7.16
N ARG A 242 -40.40 -33.56 -8.03
CA ARG A 242 -39.60 -32.93 -9.09
C ARG A 242 -38.96 -31.63 -8.57
N LEU A 243 -37.76 -31.32 -9.05
CA LEU A 243 -37.14 -30.00 -8.87
C LEU A 243 -37.74 -28.97 -9.85
N PRO A 244 -37.90 -27.69 -9.45
CA PRO A 244 -38.42 -26.65 -10.35
C PRO A 244 -37.45 -26.40 -11.51
N ASN A 245 -37.93 -26.24 -12.75
CA ASN A 245 -37.04 -25.81 -13.84
C ASN A 245 -36.79 -24.29 -13.76
N ARG A 246 -35.85 -23.76 -14.57
CA ARG A 246 -35.50 -22.32 -14.58
C ARG A 246 -36.71 -21.39 -14.68
N ALA A 247 -37.65 -21.70 -15.58
CA ALA A 247 -38.87 -20.91 -15.79
C ALA A 247 -39.84 -20.95 -14.59
N GLU A 248 -39.69 -21.92 -13.69
CA GLU A 248 -40.51 -22.09 -12.49
C GLU A 248 -39.81 -21.57 -11.21
N LEU A 249 -38.55 -21.14 -11.28
CA LEU A 249 -37.78 -20.71 -10.09
C LEU A 249 -38.37 -19.47 -9.43
N GLU A 250 -38.80 -18.46 -10.19
CA GLU A 250 -39.45 -17.27 -9.60
C GLU A 250 -40.72 -17.66 -8.84
N GLU A 251 -41.59 -18.48 -9.43
CA GLU A 251 -42.83 -18.94 -8.78
C GLU A 251 -42.54 -19.88 -7.59
N PHE A 252 -41.46 -20.68 -7.66
CA PHE A 252 -40.97 -21.48 -6.55
C PHE A 252 -40.52 -20.62 -5.38
N PHE A 253 -39.68 -19.63 -5.62
CA PHE A 253 -39.18 -18.74 -4.58
C PHE A 253 -40.28 -17.84 -4.02
N TRP A 254 -41.25 -17.43 -4.83
CA TRP A 254 -42.50 -16.83 -4.34
C TRP A 254 -43.26 -17.75 -3.38
N PHE A 255 -43.45 -19.03 -3.74
CA PHE A 255 -44.07 -20.01 -2.86
C PHE A 255 -43.28 -20.20 -1.56
N VAL A 256 -41.94 -20.22 -1.64
CA VAL A 256 -41.07 -20.29 -0.46
C VAL A 256 -41.23 -19.04 0.40
N GLY A 257 -41.30 -17.84 -0.18
CA GLY A 257 -41.61 -16.61 0.56
C GLY A 257 -42.93 -16.69 1.32
N LEU A 258 -43.97 -17.21 0.67
CA LEU A 258 -45.28 -17.44 1.29
C LEU A 258 -45.19 -18.43 2.46
N LEU A 259 -44.43 -19.53 2.29
CA LEU A 259 -44.15 -20.51 3.33
C LEU A 259 -43.40 -19.89 4.51
N TYR A 260 -42.48 -18.97 4.23
CA TYR A 260 -41.71 -18.24 5.23
C TYR A 260 -42.57 -17.30 6.08
N GLY A 261 -43.66 -16.76 5.55
CA GLY A 261 -44.67 -16.05 6.34
C GLY A 261 -45.60 -17.01 7.09
N ASP A 262 -46.50 -17.66 6.34
CA ASP A 262 -47.66 -18.38 6.89
C ASP A 262 -47.46 -19.89 7.13
N GLY A 263 -46.27 -20.42 6.84
CA GLY A 263 -45.94 -21.84 7.01
C GLY A 263 -45.64 -22.26 8.46
N ASP A 264 -45.95 -23.52 8.77
CA ASP A 264 -45.54 -24.21 10.01
C ASP A 264 -44.28 -25.08 9.82
N GLY A 265 -43.84 -25.77 10.88
CA GLY A 265 -42.64 -26.65 10.84
C GLY A 265 -42.80 -27.91 9.96
N ASN A 266 -44.01 -28.29 9.58
CA ASN A 266 -44.28 -29.35 8.61
C ASN A 266 -44.49 -28.80 7.19
N CYS A 267 -44.11 -27.54 6.98
CA CYS A 267 -44.31 -26.79 5.75
C CYS A 267 -45.79 -26.61 5.35
N VAL A 268 -46.74 -26.72 6.30
CA VAL A 268 -48.16 -26.50 6.03
C VAL A 268 -48.45 -25.00 6.10
N ILE A 269 -48.98 -24.43 5.03
CA ILE A 269 -49.36 -23.01 4.97
C ILE A 269 -50.81 -22.88 5.40
N THR A 270 -51.07 -22.03 6.39
CA THR A 270 -52.41 -21.82 6.95
C THR A 270 -52.84 -20.37 6.75
N GLY A 271 -53.95 -20.12 6.04
CA GLY A 271 -54.38 -18.76 5.72
C GLY A 271 -55.87 -18.64 5.41
N ALA A 272 -56.39 -17.41 5.48
CA ALA A 272 -57.79 -17.09 5.17
C ALA A 272 -58.02 -16.81 3.67
N ASP A 273 -56.97 -16.37 2.94
CA ASP A 273 -57.06 -16.09 1.51
C ASP A 273 -57.05 -17.39 0.70
N LYS A 274 -58.26 -17.82 0.28
CA LYS A 274 -58.45 -19.00 -0.55
C LYS A 274 -57.81 -18.85 -1.93
N GLN A 275 -57.82 -17.66 -2.53
CA GLN A 275 -57.31 -17.45 -3.90
C GLN A 275 -55.79 -17.60 -3.93
N LEU A 276 -55.11 -16.99 -2.97
CA LEU A 276 -53.67 -17.12 -2.75
C LEU A 276 -53.25 -18.58 -2.55
N LEU A 277 -53.92 -19.29 -1.63
CA LEU A 277 -53.64 -20.71 -1.36
C LEU A 277 -53.99 -21.63 -2.53
N THR A 278 -54.97 -21.27 -3.37
CA THR A 278 -55.30 -22.02 -4.59
C THR A 278 -54.24 -21.81 -5.68
N ARG A 279 -53.65 -20.60 -5.79
CA ARG A 279 -52.48 -20.35 -6.65
C ARG A 279 -51.29 -21.18 -6.17
N ALA A 280 -50.99 -21.12 -4.88
CA ALA A 280 -49.92 -21.89 -4.27
C ALA A 280 -50.11 -23.42 -4.48
N LEU A 281 -51.34 -23.93 -4.33
CA LEU A 281 -51.69 -25.33 -4.62
C LEU A 281 -51.42 -25.72 -6.08
N ARG A 282 -51.81 -24.88 -7.04
CA ARG A 282 -51.59 -25.14 -8.49
C ARG A 282 -50.11 -25.24 -8.82
N PHE A 283 -49.28 -24.38 -8.23
CA PHE A 283 -47.84 -24.45 -8.38
C PHE A 283 -47.27 -25.72 -7.75
N ILE A 284 -47.47 -25.93 -6.44
CA ILE A 284 -46.81 -27.01 -5.72
C ILE A 284 -47.21 -28.40 -6.22
N ARG A 285 -48.42 -28.59 -6.77
CA ARG A 285 -48.85 -29.85 -7.40
C ARG A 285 -48.01 -30.27 -8.60
N ARG A 286 -47.37 -29.32 -9.31
CA ARG A 286 -46.43 -29.62 -10.41
C ARG A 286 -45.12 -30.24 -9.93
N LEU A 287 -44.74 -30.00 -8.67
CA LEU A 287 -43.52 -30.53 -8.06
C LEU A 287 -43.82 -31.75 -7.17
N SER A 288 -44.91 -31.66 -6.40
CA SER A 288 -45.38 -32.66 -5.46
C SER A 288 -46.86 -32.97 -5.74
N PRO A 289 -47.15 -33.98 -6.57
CA PRO A 289 -48.53 -34.34 -6.96
C PRO A 289 -49.45 -34.68 -5.77
N SER A 290 -48.86 -35.03 -4.63
CA SER A 290 -49.57 -35.33 -3.38
C SER A 290 -50.06 -34.11 -2.59
N ALA A 291 -49.76 -32.88 -3.05
CA ALA A 291 -50.19 -31.68 -2.36
C ALA A 291 -51.71 -31.50 -2.37
N SER A 292 -52.25 -31.06 -1.23
CA SER A 292 -53.70 -30.93 -1.01
C SER A 292 -54.05 -29.69 -0.22
N LEU A 293 -55.26 -29.18 -0.41
CA LEU A 293 -55.80 -28.04 0.31
C LEU A 293 -57.02 -28.53 1.10
N THR A 294 -56.99 -28.37 2.41
CA THR A 294 -58.10 -28.73 3.31
C THR A 294 -58.70 -27.47 3.93
N ARG A 295 -59.99 -27.49 4.26
CA ARG A 295 -60.67 -26.41 4.98
C ARG A 295 -60.83 -26.85 6.43
N ASP A 296 -60.53 -25.95 7.37
CA ASP A 296 -60.79 -26.19 8.79
C ASP A 296 -62.30 -26.25 9.03
N SER A 297 -62.77 -27.23 9.81
CA SER A 297 -64.20 -27.43 10.08
C SER A 297 -64.80 -26.34 10.97
N ASN A 298 -63.98 -25.67 11.78
CA ASN A 298 -64.44 -24.74 12.83
C ASN A 298 -64.06 -23.27 12.57
N ARG A 299 -63.20 -22.99 11.59
CA ARG A 299 -62.72 -21.63 11.26
C ARG A 299 -62.69 -21.41 9.74
N PRO A 300 -62.89 -20.18 9.22
CA PRO A 300 -62.80 -19.88 7.80
C PRO A 300 -61.34 -19.80 7.32
N ILE A 301 -60.59 -20.88 7.56
CA ILE A 301 -59.15 -20.97 7.31
C ILE A 301 -58.89 -22.22 6.47
N TYR A 302 -57.97 -22.11 5.52
CA TYR A 302 -57.54 -23.21 4.66
C TYR A 302 -56.11 -23.61 5.01
N ARG A 303 -55.81 -24.91 4.91
CA ARG A 303 -54.49 -25.49 5.15
C ARG A 303 -53.98 -26.14 3.88
N LEU A 304 -52.88 -25.61 3.35
CA LEU A 304 -52.18 -26.16 2.20
C LEU A 304 -51.10 -27.12 2.69
N HIS A 305 -51.29 -28.41 2.42
CA HIS A 305 -50.29 -29.44 2.65
C HIS A 305 -49.44 -29.57 1.38
N PRO A 306 -48.13 -29.27 1.41
CA PRO A 306 -47.27 -29.29 0.23
C PRO A 306 -46.94 -30.72 -0.26
N GLY A 307 -47.38 -31.75 0.47
CA GLY A 307 -47.34 -33.15 0.06
C GLY A 307 -46.39 -34.01 0.89
N SER A 308 -45.41 -34.65 0.26
CA SER A 308 -44.63 -35.73 0.86
C SER A 308 -43.55 -35.24 1.84
N ASN A 309 -43.09 -36.14 2.72
CA ASN A 309 -41.95 -35.88 3.60
C ASN A 309 -40.68 -35.50 2.81
N THR A 310 -40.54 -35.90 1.55
CA THR A 310 -39.44 -35.46 0.68
C THR A 310 -39.40 -33.94 0.55
N PHE A 311 -40.56 -33.27 0.42
CA PHE A 311 -40.63 -31.82 0.29
C PHE A 311 -40.17 -31.11 1.57
N ILE A 312 -40.60 -31.62 2.73
CA ILE A 312 -40.18 -31.10 4.04
C ILE A 312 -38.66 -31.19 4.18
N GLN A 313 -38.09 -32.34 3.80
CA GLN A 313 -36.63 -32.54 3.83
C GLN A 313 -35.89 -31.69 2.80
N LEU A 314 -36.49 -31.42 1.63
CA LEU A 314 -35.94 -30.49 0.64
C LEU A 314 -35.89 -29.08 1.21
N MET A 315 -36.99 -28.57 1.80
CA MET A 315 -37.02 -27.25 2.43
C MET A 315 -35.98 -27.13 3.55
N HIS A 316 -35.85 -28.16 4.38
CA HIS A 316 -34.84 -28.21 5.44
C HIS A 316 -33.41 -28.24 4.89
N SER A 317 -33.15 -28.99 3.83
CA SER A 317 -31.78 -29.17 3.30
C SER A 317 -31.33 -27.99 2.43
N LEU A 318 -32.25 -27.41 1.65
CA LEU A 318 -31.94 -26.25 0.81
C LEU A 318 -31.93 -24.95 1.59
N PHE A 319 -32.98 -24.70 2.37
CA PHE A 319 -33.23 -23.38 2.97
C PHE A 319 -33.07 -23.38 4.49
N GLU A 320 -32.55 -24.47 5.09
CA GLU A 320 -32.42 -24.60 6.55
C GLU A 320 -33.75 -24.35 7.28
N TYR A 321 -34.87 -24.66 6.60
CA TYR A 321 -36.20 -24.36 7.10
C TYR A 321 -36.48 -25.10 8.43
N PRO A 322 -36.83 -24.41 9.53
CA PRO A 322 -36.91 -25.06 10.83
C PRO A 322 -38.13 -25.97 10.97
N LEU A 323 -37.89 -27.25 11.28
CA LEU A 323 -38.96 -28.24 11.49
C LEU A 323 -39.70 -28.05 12.83
N ARG A 324 -39.10 -27.32 13.77
CA ARG A 324 -39.67 -27.03 15.09
C ARG A 324 -39.48 -25.55 15.41
N ARG A 325 -40.47 -24.96 16.08
CA ARG A 325 -40.46 -23.53 16.51
C ARG A 325 -40.09 -22.55 15.39
N LYS A 326 -40.55 -22.80 14.16
CA LYS A 326 -40.28 -22.00 12.94
C LYS A 326 -40.36 -20.49 13.17
N ALA A 327 -41.43 -20.01 13.80
CA ALA A 327 -41.63 -18.57 14.03
C ALA A 327 -40.47 -17.88 14.77
N TRP A 328 -39.74 -18.60 15.62
CA TRP A 328 -38.60 -18.07 16.40
C TRP A 328 -37.25 -18.35 15.77
N SER A 329 -37.16 -19.37 14.91
CA SER A 329 -35.89 -19.92 14.43
C SER A 329 -35.65 -19.73 12.94
N ILE A 330 -36.61 -19.17 12.20
CA ILE A 330 -36.46 -18.96 10.77
C ILE A 330 -35.42 -17.88 10.46
N ARG A 331 -34.63 -18.09 9.41
CA ARG A 331 -33.53 -17.25 8.93
C ARG A 331 -33.66 -17.07 7.44
N LEU A 332 -33.25 -15.93 6.90
CA LEU A 332 -33.35 -15.68 5.46
C LEU A 332 -32.47 -16.71 4.71
N PRO A 333 -32.96 -17.33 3.62
CA PRO A 333 -32.14 -18.20 2.81
C PRO A 333 -30.91 -17.48 2.27
N SER A 334 -29.71 -18.03 2.52
CA SER A 334 -28.45 -17.39 2.10
C SER A 334 -28.35 -17.22 0.58
N GLN A 335 -28.97 -18.12 -0.19
CA GLN A 335 -28.99 -18.11 -1.66
C GLN A 335 -29.62 -16.85 -2.24
N LEU A 336 -30.51 -16.18 -1.50
CA LEU A 336 -31.16 -14.95 -1.97
C LEU A 336 -30.18 -13.78 -2.12
N HIS A 337 -29.03 -13.82 -1.46
CA HIS A 337 -28.03 -12.76 -1.56
C HIS A 337 -27.32 -12.74 -2.92
N THR A 338 -27.12 -13.91 -3.53
CA THR A 338 -26.48 -14.08 -4.85
C THR A 338 -27.46 -14.43 -5.98
N ALA A 339 -28.69 -14.88 -5.65
CA ALA A 339 -29.70 -15.23 -6.64
C ALA A 339 -30.02 -14.09 -7.62
N PRO A 340 -30.47 -14.38 -8.85
CA PRO A 340 -30.96 -13.36 -9.78
C PRO A 340 -32.03 -12.46 -9.14
N LEU A 341 -31.99 -11.16 -9.46
CA LEU A 341 -32.91 -10.17 -8.88
C LEU A 341 -34.39 -10.56 -9.00
N PRO A 342 -34.89 -11.13 -10.12
CA PRO A 342 -36.28 -11.60 -10.22
C PRO A 342 -36.64 -12.68 -9.20
N VAL A 343 -35.72 -13.61 -8.92
CA VAL A 343 -35.92 -14.71 -7.94
C VAL A 343 -35.98 -14.15 -6.51
N ALA A 344 -35.06 -13.25 -6.17
CA ALA A 344 -35.06 -12.60 -4.86
C ALA A 344 -36.30 -11.69 -4.68
N ALA A 345 -36.72 -10.99 -5.74
CA ALA A 345 -37.94 -10.18 -5.75
C ALA A 345 -39.18 -11.04 -5.54
N ALA A 346 -39.26 -12.21 -6.19
CA ALA A 346 -40.37 -13.14 -6.07
C ALA A 346 -40.48 -13.69 -4.63
N PHE A 347 -39.37 -14.04 -3.99
CA PHE A 347 -39.37 -14.41 -2.57
C PHE A 347 -39.90 -13.29 -1.67
N ILE A 348 -39.40 -12.06 -1.85
CA ILE A 348 -39.86 -10.89 -1.07
C ILE A 348 -41.36 -10.66 -1.29
N GLN A 349 -41.83 -10.73 -2.55
CA GLN A 349 -43.24 -10.63 -2.88
C GLN A 349 -44.07 -11.70 -2.16
N GLY A 350 -43.65 -12.97 -2.19
CA GLY A 350 -44.36 -14.05 -1.51
C GLY A 350 -44.42 -13.88 0.00
N TYR A 351 -43.34 -13.39 0.61
CA TYR A 351 -43.32 -13.07 2.05
C TYR A 351 -44.23 -11.89 2.39
N LEU A 352 -44.23 -10.84 1.56
CA LEU A 352 -45.14 -9.69 1.71
C LEU A 352 -46.61 -10.08 1.48
N ASP A 353 -46.90 -11.03 0.61
CA ASP A 353 -48.27 -11.51 0.40
C ASP A 353 -48.84 -12.14 1.69
N ALA A 354 -48.02 -12.89 2.43
CA ALA A 354 -48.36 -13.46 3.73
C ALA A 354 -48.40 -12.38 4.84
N ASP A 355 -47.24 -11.82 5.20
CA ASP A 355 -47.06 -11.01 6.41
C ASP A 355 -47.01 -9.49 6.13
N GLY A 356 -47.02 -9.08 4.86
CA GLY A 356 -46.93 -7.69 4.44
C GLY A 356 -48.26 -6.95 4.56
N THR A 357 -48.19 -5.76 5.15
CA THR A 357 -49.34 -4.86 5.35
C THR A 357 -49.05 -3.48 4.75
N VAL A 358 -50.01 -2.91 4.02
CA VAL A 358 -49.95 -1.53 3.55
C VAL A 358 -50.57 -0.62 4.62
N GLU A 359 -49.73 0.01 5.44
CA GLU A 359 -50.17 0.86 6.54
C GLU A 359 -50.42 2.30 6.08
N LYS A 360 -51.67 2.62 5.77
CA LYS A 360 -52.08 3.99 5.37
C LYS A 360 -51.69 5.05 6.42
N ALA A 361 -51.85 4.74 7.71
CA ALA A 361 -51.57 5.68 8.80
C ALA A 361 -50.09 6.05 8.91
N ARG A 362 -49.17 5.11 8.63
CA ARG A 362 -47.71 5.33 8.71
C ARG A 362 -47.07 5.65 7.37
N SER A 363 -47.86 5.68 6.30
CA SER A 363 -47.37 5.81 4.92
C SER A 363 -46.21 4.85 4.60
N ALA A 364 -46.35 3.60 5.05
CA ALA A 364 -45.33 2.57 4.91
C ALA A 364 -45.92 1.21 4.54
N VAL A 365 -45.12 0.38 3.89
CA VAL A 365 -45.34 -1.08 3.87
C VAL A 365 -44.62 -1.66 5.07
N SER A 366 -45.30 -2.47 5.87
CA SER A 366 -44.72 -3.14 7.03
C SER A 366 -44.74 -4.65 6.89
N ALA A 367 -43.73 -5.30 7.45
CA ALA A 367 -43.70 -6.75 7.62
C ALA A 367 -43.30 -7.06 9.07
N THR A 368 -44.09 -7.91 9.74
CA THR A 368 -43.90 -8.21 11.17
C THR A 368 -43.52 -9.67 11.34
N SER A 369 -42.52 -9.93 12.17
CA SER A 369 -42.09 -11.30 12.50
C SER A 369 -41.65 -11.39 13.95
N VAL A 370 -41.78 -12.61 14.49
CA VAL A 370 -41.23 -12.96 15.81
C VAL A 370 -39.72 -13.23 15.68
N SER A 371 -39.26 -13.65 14.50
CA SER A 371 -37.83 -13.84 14.22
C SER A 371 -37.18 -12.50 13.88
N GLU A 372 -36.46 -11.94 14.85
CA GLU A 372 -35.70 -10.70 14.68
C GLU A 372 -34.59 -10.88 13.63
N SER A 373 -33.89 -12.03 13.67
CA SER A 373 -32.79 -12.35 12.75
C SER A 373 -33.25 -12.43 11.30
N PHE A 374 -34.45 -12.97 11.04
CA PHE A 374 -35.02 -12.99 9.69
C PHE A 374 -35.28 -11.58 9.16
N LEU A 375 -35.89 -10.70 9.96
CA LEU A 375 -36.16 -9.32 9.53
C LEU A 375 -34.89 -8.50 9.35
N ASP A 376 -33.89 -8.75 10.19
CA ASP A 376 -32.56 -8.13 10.11
C ASP A 376 -31.82 -8.54 8.81
N GLU A 377 -31.86 -9.83 8.45
CA GLU A 377 -31.31 -10.32 7.18
C GLU A 377 -32.11 -9.85 5.96
N LEU A 378 -33.45 -9.82 6.07
CA LEU A 378 -34.33 -9.26 5.04
C LEU A 378 -34.03 -7.77 4.80
N GLN A 379 -33.73 -7.01 5.85
CA GLN A 379 -33.32 -5.61 5.75
C GLN A 379 -32.02 -5.44 4.94
N LEU A 380 -31.07 -6.38 5.06
CA LEU A 380 -29.84 -6.39 4.26
C LEU A 380 -30.10 -6.82 2.81
N LEU A 381 -30.97 -7.82 2.57
CA LEU A 381 -31.35 -8.25 1.21
C LEU A 381 -31.99 -7.12 0.42
N LEU A 382 -32.83 -6.30 1.05
CA LEU A 382 -33.48 -5.15 0.42
C LEU A 382 -32.50 -4.11 -0.14
N LEU A 383 -31.25 -4.06 0.34
CA LEU A 383 -30.21 -3.19 -0.23
C LEU A 383 -29.86 -3.55 -1.68
N ARG A 384 -30.05 -4.80 -2.12
CA ARG A 384 -29.89 -5.20 -3.53
C ARG A 384 -30.85 -4.47 -4.46
N PHE A 385 -32.05 -4.17 -3.94
CA PHE A 385 -33.07 -3.39 -4.65
C PHE A 385 -32.92 -1.88 -4.41
N GLY A 386 -31.89 -1.44 -3.67
CA GLY A 386 -31.76 -0.04 -3.26
C GLY A 386 -32.85 0.42 -2.29
N VAL A 387 -33.47 -0.53 -1.57
CA VAL A 387 -34.52 -0.28 -0.58
C VAL A 387 -33.90 -0.27 0.81
N ARG A 388 -33.90 0.89 1.47
CA ARG A 388 -33.45 1.01 2.87
C ARG A 388 -34.64 1.01 3.82
N ALA A 389 -34.97 -0.18 4.32
CA ALA A 389 -36.04 -0.35 5.30
C ALA A 389 -35.60 0.09 6.71
N ILE A 390 -36.58 0.47 7.54
CA ILE A 390 -36.41 0.88 8.93
C ILE A 390 -36.79 -0.30 9.82
N PHE A 391 -35.87 -0.81 10.62
CA PHE A 391 -36.13 -1.93 11.50
C PHE A 391 -36.46 -1.47 12.92
N ASN A 392 -37.69 -1.74 13.36
CA ASN A 392 -38.14 -1.48 14.72
C ASN A 392 -38.16 -2.78 15.54
N ARG A 393 -37.24 -2.89 16.49
CA ARG A 393 -37.13 -4.03 17.40
C ARG A 393 -38.02 -3.83 18.62
N GLU A 394 -39.04 -4.67 18.79
CA GLU A 394 -39.91 -4.68 19.97
C GLU A 394 -39.95 -6.08 20.60
N ARG A 395 -40.09 -6.14 21.93
CA ARG A 395 -40.11 -7.42 22.65
C ARG A 395 -41.30 -8.27 22.22
N GLY A 396 -41.03 -9.36 21.50
CA GLY A 396 -42.00 -10.39 21.12
C GLY A 396 -42.50 -10.31 19.67
N ARG A 397 -42.51 -9.13 19.04
CA ARG A 397 -42.82 -8.94 17.61
C ARG A 397 -42.06 -7.74 17.08
N SER A 398 -41.11 -7.96 16.18
CA SER A 398 -40.39 -6.87 15.53
C SER A 398 -41.01 -6.57 14.16
N THR A 399 -40.86 -5.33 13.70
CA THR A 399 -41.50 -4.88 12.46
C THR A 399 -40.51 -4.12 11.59
N LEU A 400 -40.47 -4.48 10.31
CA LEU A 400 -39.71 -3.79 9.27
C LEU A 400 -40.63 -2.83 8.53
N TYR A 401 -40.28 -1.54 8.46
CA TYR A 401 -41.05 -0.51 7.77
C TYR A 401 -40.33 -0.01 6.53
N ILE A 402 -41.05 0.03 5.41
CA ILE A 402 -40.56 0.50 4.13
C ILE A 402 -41.37 1.74 3.77
N SER A 403 -40.75 2.91 3.93
CA SER A 403 -41.39 4.21 3.78
C SER A 403 -40.64 5.09 2.80
N GLY A 404 -41.35 6.04 2.21
CA GLY A 404 -40.80 6.99 1.26
C GLY A 404 -40.84 6.49 -0.18
N ARG A 405 -41.08 7.42 -1.11
CA ARG A 405 -41.35 7.13 -2.52
C ARG A 405 -40.25 6.31 -3.20
N ARG A 406 -38.98 6.64 -2.96
CA ARG A 406 -37.82 5.96 -3.58
C ARG A 406 -37.70 4.49 -3.14
N ASN A 407 -38.01 4.19 -1.88
CA ASN A 407 -38.03 2.82 -1.36
C ASN A 407 -39.25 2.06 -1.90
N LEU A 408 -40.43 2.67 -1.90
CA LEU A 408 -41.67 2.04 -2.38
C LEU A 408 -41.64 1.74 -3.88
N SER A 409 -41.05 2.64 -4.70
CA SER A 409 -40.93 2.43 -6.15
C SER A 409 -39.99 1.28 -6.51
N ARG A 410 -39.01 0.97 -5.65
CA ARG A 410 -38.02 -0.10 -5.84
C ARG A 410 -38.40 -1.41 -5.13
N LEU A 411 -39.44 -1.39 -4.30
CA LEU A 411 -39.92 -2.57 -3.58
C LEU A 411 -40.68 -3.51 -4.54
N PRO A 412 -40.45 -4.84 -4.48
CA PRO A 412 -41.32 -5.81 -5.14
C PRO A 412 -42.80 -5.64 -4.73
N ASP A 413 -43.72 -5.73 -5.69
CA ASP A 413 -45.15 -5.47 -5.46
C ASP A 413 -45.87 -6.69 -4.85
N PHE A 414 -47.11 -6.51 -4.37
CA PHE A 414 -47.96 -7.60 -3.88
C PHE A 414 -48.57 -8.39 -5.04
N SER A 415 -48.80 -9.68 -4.85
CA SER A 415 -49.60 -10.49 -5.78
C SER A 415 -51.09 -10.17 -5.70
N ASP A 416 -51.57 -9.73 -4.53
CA ASP A 416 -52.96 -9.30 -4.34
C ASP A 416 -53.17 -7.94 -5.06
N PRO A 417 -54.05 -7.87 -6.09
CA PRO A 417 -54.29 -6.64 -6.84
C PRO A 417 -54.79 -5.47 -5.98
N SER A 418 -55.51 -5.77 -4.90
CA SER A 418 -56.01 -4.76 -3.96
C SER A 418 -54.87 -4.18 -3.13
N LYS A 419 -53.99 -5.01 -2.55
CA LYS A 419 -52.80 -4.56 -1.81
C LYS A 419 -51.82 -3.83 -2.73
N ALA A 420 -51.61 -4.32 -3.96
CA ALA A 420 -50.75 -3.67 -4.95
C ALA A 420 -51.27 -2.28 -5.34
N SER A 421 -52.59 -2.15 -5.57
CA SER A 421 -53.22 -0.85 -5.84
C SER A 421 -53.07 0.12 -4.66
N LEU A 422 -53.27 -0.36 -3.43
CA LEU A 422 -53.07 0.43 -2.22
C LEU A 422 -51.61 0.86 -2.04
N ARG A 423 -50.64 0.00 -2.36
CA ARG A 423 -49.21 0.32 -2.34
C ARG A 423 -48.85 1.38 -3.36
N LYS A 424 -49.37 1.30 -4.59
CA LYS A 424 -49.17 2.32 -5.63
C LYS A 424 -49.80 3.66 -5.26
N GLU A 425 -51.00 3.64 -4.65
CA GLU A 425 -51.63 4.84 -4.09
C GLU A 425 -50.76 5.45 -2.97
N LEU A 426 -50.20 4.60 -2.11
CA LEU A 426 -49.29 5.00 -1.05
C LEU A 426 -47.98 5.60 -1.61
N GLU A 427 -47.39 4.98 -2.63
CA GLU A 427 -46.19 5.47 -3.32
C GLU A 427 -46.42 6.84 -3.95
N ALA A 428 -47.55 7.04 -4.65
CA ALA A 428 -47.90 8.31 -5.27
C ALA A 428 -48.09 9.45 -4.25
N LYS A 429 -48.57 9.12 -3.04
CA LYS A 429 -48.76 10.08 -1.94
C LYS A 429 -47.50 10.27 -1.09
N SER A 430 -46.56 9.33 -1.11
CA SER A 430 -45.37 9.34 -0.27
C SER A 430 -44.33 10.37 -0.74
N LYS A 431 -43.66 11.03 0.22
CA LYS A 431 -42.51 11.92 -0.01
C LYS A 431 -41.18 11.17 0.21
N THR A 432 -40.05 11.86 0.39
CA THR A 432 -38.78 11.23 0.81
C THR A 432 -38.91 10.64 2.22
N SER A 433 -38.18 9.57 2.53
CA SER A 433 -38.21 9.02 3.88
C SER A 433 -37.55 9.98 4.87
N TYR A 434 -38.20 10.24 6.01
CA TYR A 434 -37.66 11.09 7.07
C TYR A 434 -36.58 10.39 7.92
N VAL A 435 -36.22 9.14 7.59
CA VAL A 435 -35.24 8.33 8.33
C VAL A 435 -34.00 7.98 7.51
N VAL A 436 -34.16 7.66 6.21
CA VAL A 436 -33.06 7.12 5.38
C VAL A 436 -32.63 8.02 4.22
N ASP A 437 -33.34 9.14 3.98
CA ASP A 437 -33.08 10.10 2.90
C ASP A 437 -32.80 11.51 3.46
N LEU A 438 -31.97 11.61 4.50
CA LEU A 438 -31.69 12.87 5.18
C LEU A 438 -30.53 13.60 4.50
N LEU A 439 -30.69 14.88 4.15
CA LEU A 439 -29.55 15.72 3.75
C LEU A 439 -28.94 16.40 4.99
N PRO A 440 -27.60 16.41 5.12
CA PRO A 440 -26.90 17.02 6.27
C PRO A 440 -26.82 18.55 6.18
N VAL A 441 -27.96 19.26 6.03
CA VAL A 441 -27.98 20.73 5.85
C VAL A 441 -28.55 21.44 7.09
N LYS A 442 -27.88 22.49 7.56
CA LYS A 442 -28.36 23.37 8.65
C LYS A 442 -29.38 24.40 8.13
N TRP A 443 -30.54 24.44 8.78
CA TRP A 443 -31.72 25.18 8.35
C TRP A 443 -31.59 26.70 8.52
N GLU A 444 -30.65 27.18 9.35
CA GLU A 444 -30.49 28.60 9.68
C GLU A 444 -29.94 29.45 8.51
N ARG A 445 -29.38 28.81 7.46
CA ARG A 445 -28.72 29.50 6.33
C ARG A 445 -29.55 29.58 5.04
N ILE A 446 -30.68 28.89 4.96
CA ILE A 446 -31.59 28.99 3.81
C ILE A 446 -32.37 30.30 3.96
N ARG A 447 -31.99 31.34 3.20
CA ARG A 447 -32.69 32.63 3.25
C ARG A 447 -34.14 32.43 2.84
N PRO A 448 -35.12 32.83 3.67
CA PRO A 448 -36.52 32.71 3.31
C PRO A 448 -36.86 33.79 2.30
N ASN A 449 -36.98 33.44 1.01
CA ASN A 449 -37.84 34.21 0.12
C ASN A 449 -39.28 33.71 0.31
N ASP A 450 -40.01 34.47 1.12
CA ASP A 450 -41.45 34.73 1.07
C ASP A 450 -42.45 33.58 0.80
N TYR A 451 -42.48 32.55 1.66
CA TYR A 451 -43.64 31.63 1.77
C TYR A 451 -44.09 31.39 3.23
N LYS A 452 -43.68 32.25 4.16
CA LYS A 452 -44.11 32.16 5.56
C LYS A 452 -45.58 32.59 5.68
N SER A 453 -46.50 31.62 5.71
CA SER A 453 -47.70 31.73 6.56
C SER A 453 -48.56 30.46 6.65
N ARG A 454 -48.50 29.54 5.68
CA ARG A 454 -49.34 28.32 5.73
C ARG A 454 -48.62 27.02 6.11
N PHE A 455 -47.32 26.89 5.82
CA PHE A 455 -46.59 25.64 6.08
C PHE A 455 -46.01 25.54 7.50
N TYR A 456 -45.66 26.67 8.13
CA TYR A 456 -44.98 26.69 9.43
C TYR A 456 -45.90 26.49 10.64
N ALA A 457 -47.22 26.67 10.48
CA ALA A 457 -48.18 26.51 11.58
C ALA A 457 -48.65 25.06 11.78
N LEU A 458 -48.30 24.13 10.88
CA LEU A 458 -48.92 22.79 10.83
C LEU A 458 -47.95 21.60 10.89
N ALA A 459 -46.63 21.80 10.92
CA ALA A 459 -45.71 20.66 10.92
C ALA A 459 -44.47 20.88 11.79
N SER A 460 -44.40 20.11 12.87
CA SER A 460 -43.21 19.73 13.63
C SER A 460 -42.24 18.84 12.81
N GLU A 461 -42.25 18.93 11.47
CA GLU A 461 -41.57 18.02 10.54
C GLU A 461 -40.53 18.75 9.68
N ARG A 462 -39.34 18.13 9.53
CA ARG A 462 -38.23 18.63 8.70
C ARG A 462 -38.59 18.53 7.20
N PRO A 463 -38.27 19.53 6.35
CA PRO A 463 -38.63 19.52 4.93
C PRO A 463 -37.88 18.44 4.12
N SER A 464 -38.52 17.90 3.07
CA SER A 464 -37.93 16.90 2.17
C SER A 464 -36.92 17.51 1.17
N ILE A 465 -36.05 16.67 0.60
CA ILE A 465 -35.10 17.01 -0.48
C ILE A 465 -35.76 17.83 -1.60
N ARG A 466 -36.96 17.42 -2.04
CA ARG A 466 -37.73 18.12 -3.08
C ARG A 466 -38.26 19.49 -2.64
N SER A 467 -38.57 19.66 -1.35
CA SER A 467 -39.02 20.93 -0.80
C SER A 467 -37.88 21.94 -0.73
N LEU A 468 -36.66 21.47 -0.46
CA LEU A 468 -35.43 22.26 -0.50
C LEU A 468 -35.05 22.65 -1.94
N LEU A 469 -35.17 21.72 -2.90
CA LEU A 469 -34.94 21.96 -4.34
C LEU A 469 -35.91 22.97 -4.95
N LEU A 470 -37.13 23.11 -4.42
CA LEU A 470 -38.10 24.10 -4.85
C LEU A 470 -37.85 25.49 -4.21
N MET A 471 -37.07 25.56 -3.13
CA MET A 471 -36.80 26.79 -2.37
C MET A 471 -35.43 27.41 -2.68
N ALA A 472 -34.44 26.60 -3.06
CA ALA A 472 -33.09 27.04 -3.40
C ALA A 472 -32.99 27.30 -4.92
N GLY A 473 -32.73 28.55 -5.31
CA GLY A 473 -32.26 28.87 -6.66
C GLY A 473 -30.87 28.27 -6.97
N PRO A 474 -30.20 28.71 -8.06
CA PRO A 474 -29.24 27.92 -8.86
C PRO A 474 -27.84 27.69 -8.26
N ASP A 475 -27.67 27.59 -6.94
CA ASP A 475 -26.39 27.18 -6.34
C ASP A 475 -26.40 25.68 -5.96
N LEU A 476 -26.54 24.84 -7.00
CA LEU A 476 -26.71 23.37 -6.91
C LEU A 476 -25.38 22.60 -6.96
N ALA A 477 -24.28 23.24 -7.36
CA ALA A 477 -23.01 22.56 -7.62
C ALA A 477 -22.34 21.99 -6.35
N ALA A 478 -22.59 22.60 -5.18
CA ALA A 478 -21.99 22.17 -3.91
C ALA A 478 -22.68 20.97 -3.25
N VAL A 479 -23.84 20.54 -3.74
CA VAL A 479 -24.62 19.43 -3.16
C VAL A 479 -24.85 18.31 -4.18
N GLU A 480 -24.56 18.55 -5.46
CA GLU A 480 -24.79 17.60 -6.57
C GLU A 480 -24.07 16.25 -6.36
N HIS A 481 -22.83 16.26 -5.84
CA HIS A 481 -22.08 15.04 -5.52
C HIS A 481 -22.62 14.27 -4.31
N LEU A 482 -23.31 14.96 -3.38
CA LEU A 482 -24.02 14.32 -2.25
C LEU A 482 -25.37 13.72 -2.68
N MET A 483 -25.84 14.04 -3.88
CA MET A 483 -27.14 13.62 -4.41
C MET A 483 -27.07 12.42 -5.36
N ASN A 484 -25.97 11.66 -5.32
CA ASN A 484 -25.78 10.46 -6.15
C ASN A 484 -26.71 9.28 -5.73
N GLU A 485 -26.97 8.36 -6.66
CA GLU A 485 -27.76 7.15 -6.46
C GLU A 485 -27.12 6.12 -5.52
N ASP A 486 -25.79 6.15 -5.37
CA ASP A 486 -25.01 5.09 -4.71
C ASP A 486 -24.97 5.23 -3.18
N VAL A 487 -25.27 6.43 -2.65
CA VAL A 487 -25.13 6.74 -1.22
C VAL A 487 -26.48 7.15 -0.60
N ALA A 488 -26.67 6.75 0.65
CA ALA A 488 -27.77 7.17 1.51
C ALA A 488 -27.21 7.73 2.81
N PHE A 489 -28.05 8.43 3.57
CA PHE A 489 -27.64 9.15 4.77
C PHE A 489 -28.57 8.80 5.92
N VAL A 490 -28.00 8.29 7.02
CA VAL A 490 -28.76 7.78 8.16
C VAL A 490 -28.22 8.34 9.46
N GLU A 491 -29.12 8.81 10.30
CA GLU A 491 -28.78 9.39 11.60
C GLU A 491 -28.35 8.32 12.63
N VAL A 492 -27.38 8.63 13.48
CA VAL A 492 -27.01 7.82 14.65
C VAL A 492 -28.08 7.96 15.73
N ARG A 493 -28.69 6.84 16.14
CA ARG A 493 -29.77 6.78 17.14
C ARG A 493 -29.24 6.56 18.55
N HIS A 494 -28.36 5.57 18.72
CA HIS A 494 -27.75 5.23 20.00
C HIS A 494 -26.28 4.84 19.84
N ILE A 495 -25.51 5.06 20.89
CA ILE A 495 -24.12 4.61 21.01
C ILE A 495 -24.01 3.85 22.34
N ARG A 496 -23.47 2.63 22.30
CA ARG A 496 -23.22 1.77 23.47
C ARG A 496 -21.79 1.25 23.41
N HIS A 497 -21.34 0.60 24.48
CA HIS A 497 -20.03 -0.05 24.52
C HIS A 497 -20.17 -1.55 24.78
N SER A 498 -19.33 -2.36 24.16
CA SER A 498 -19.32 -3.82 24.33
C SER A 498 -17.89 -4.35 24.39
N ARG A 499 -17.66 -5.49 25.05
CA ARG A 499 -16.33 -6.11 25.12
C ARG A 499 -16.32 -7.41 24.33
N THR A 500 -15.18 -7.72 23.72
CA THR A 500 -14.94 -9.00 23.05
C THR A 500 -13.50 -9.42 23.28
N LYS A 501 -13.18 -10.68 22.97
CA LYS A 501 -11.80 -11.17 23.01
C LYS A 501 -11.05 -10.86 21.72
N TRP A 502 -11.73 -10.92 20.58
CA TRP A 502 -11.15 -10.82 19.25
C TRP A 502 -11.90 -9.82 18.38
N VAL A 503 -11.14 -9.02 17.66
CA VAL A 503 -11.59 -8.09 16.61
C VAL A 503 -10.92 -8.47 15.30
N TYR A 504 -11.49 -8.02 14.19
CA TYR A 504 -11.11 -8.47 12.85
C TYR A 504 -10.99 -7.27 11.91
N ASP A 505 -10.03 -7.29 11.00
CA ASP A 505 -9.88 -6.26 9.95
C ASP A 505 -9.69 -6.91 8.58
N PHE A 506 -9.96 -6.16 7.51
CA PHE A 506 -9.88 -6.65 6.13
C PHE A 506 -9.27 -5.58 5.23
N SER A 507 -8.11 -5.87 4.65
CA SER A 507 -7.38 -4.91 3.81
C SER A 507 -7.97 -4.83 2.42
N VAL A 508 -8.31 -3.62 2.00
CA VAL A 508 -8.78 -3.30 0.64
C VAL A 508 -7.85 -2.25 0.02
N PRO A 509 -7.18 -2.55 -1.11
CA PRO A 509 -6.39 -1.57 -1.87
C PRO A 509 -7.24 -0.44 -2.43
N GLY A 510 -6.69 0.76 -2.62
CA GLY A 510 -7.40 1.89 -3.24
C GLY A 510 -8.13 2.79 -2.23
N PRO A 511 -9.47 3.02 -2.29
CA PRO A 511 -10.20 3.96 -1.41
C PRO A 511 -10.23 3.56 0.08
N LYS A 512 -9.53 2.45 0.42
CA LYS A 512 -9.28 1.91 1.77
C LYS A 512 -10.55 1.78 2.60
N ASN A 513 -11.67 1.44 1.97
CA ASN A 513 -12.91 1.15 2.67
C ASN A 513 -13.72 -0.03 2.13
N PHE A 514 -14.42 -0.74 3.02
CA PHE A 514 -15.30 -1.87 2.71
C PHE A 514 -16.66 -1.72 3.37
N VAL A 515 -17.65 -2.51 2.91
CA VAL A 515 -19.00 -2.50 3.48
C VAL A 515 -19.14 -3.54 4.59
N ALA A 516 -19.54 -3.09 5.78
CA ALA A 516 -19.93 -3.97 6.88
C ALA A 516 -21.20 -3.47 7.57
N GLU A 517 -22.15 -4.38 7.83
CA GLU A 517 -23.48 -4.11 8.37
C GLU A 517 -24.27 -3.01 7.62
N GLY A 518 -23.91 -2.76 6.37
CA GLY A 518 -24.47 -1.69 5.54
C GLY A 518 -23.91 -0.30 5.85
N PHE A 519 -22.67 -0.21 6.37
CA PHE A 519 -21.84 0.99 6.57
C PHE A 519 -20.52 0.91 5.80
N PHE A 520 -19.90 2.05 5.46
CA PHE A 520 -18.52 2.14 4.96
C PHE A 520 -17.50 2.30 6.11
N ILE A 521 -16.32 1.66 5.99
CA ILE A 521 -15.31 1.46 7.07
C ILE A 521 -13.88 1.74 6.57
N HIS A 522 -12.97 2.47 7.26
CA HIS A 522 -11.68 2.97 6.69
C HIS A 522 -10.34 2.74 7.49
N ASN A 523 -9.16 2.63 6.82
CA ASN A 523 -7.77 2.38 7.38
C ASN A 523 -6.79 3.60 7.41
N THR A 524 -5.92 3.87 8.44
CA THR A 524 -5.07 5.13 8.56
C THR A 524 -3.68 4.97 9.26
N THR A 525 -2.70 5.87 8.98
CA THR A 525 -1.25 5.91 9.41
C THR A 525 -0.78 7.19 10.19
N LEU A 526 0.49 7.24 10.65
CA LEU A 526 1.11 8.26 11.57
C LEU A 526 1.36 9.65 10.97
N SER A 527 1.95 9.75 9.77
CA SER A 527 2.31 11.04 9.14
C SER A 527 1.09 11.94 8.99
N ASP A 528 -0.05 11.34 8.65
CA ASP A 528 -1.35 12.00 8.57
C ASP A 528 -1.82 12.56 9.92
N SER A 529 -1.48 11.91 11.04
CA SER A 529 -1.89 12.35 12.38
C SER A 529 -1.12 13.59 12.86
N LEU A 530 0.12 13.77 12.41
CA LEU A 530 0.90 14.98 12.69
C LEU A 530 0.41 16.18 11.86
N ILE A 531 0.14 15.97 10.56
CA ILE A 531 -0.35 17.01 9.64
C ILE A 531 -1.77 17.48 10.03
N ALA A 532 -2.62 16.55 10.50
CA ALA A 532 -3.94 16.86 11.06
C ALA A 532 -3.85 17.77 12.29
N GLY A 533 -2.98 17.40 13.24
CA GLY A 533 -2.84 18.09 14.52
C GLY A 533 -2.32 19.52 14.36
N ALA A 534 -1.44 19.75 13.38
CA ALA A 534 -0.92 21.08 13.05
C ALA A 534 -1.93 22.00 12.33
N GLY A 535 -3.16 21.53 12.06
CA GLY A 535 -4.24 22.36 11.52
C GLY A 535 -4.13 22.69 10.03
N MET A 536 -3.26 22.00 9.27
CA MET A 536 -3.12 22.13 7.82
C MET A 536 -4.24 21.41 7.04
N ILE A 537 -4.90 20.45 7.70
CA ILE A 537 -6.07 19.68 7.24
C ILE A 537 -7.11 19.73 8.38
N SER A 538 -8.41 19.63 8.09
CA SER A 538 -9.38 19.45 9.17
C SER A 538 -9.18 18.08 9.84
N GLU A 539 -9.42 17.95 11.16
CA GLU A 539 -9.33 16.66 11.86
C GLU A 539 -10.20 15.55 11.22
N GLU A 540 -11.22 15.96 10.45
CA GLU A 540 -12.17 15.13 9.69
C GLU A 540 -11.68 14.72 8.28
N LEU A 541 -10.78 15.50 7.67
CA LEU A 541 -10.16 15.20 6.36
C LEU A 541 -8.84 14.43 6.49
N ALA A 542 -8.20 14.48 7.66
CA ALA A 542 -6.99 13.75 7.94
C ALA A 542 -7.26 12.25 8.06
N GLY A 543 -6.66 11.49 7.14
CA GLY A 543 -6.89 10.07 7.00
C GLY A 543 -8.08 9.70 6.11
N GLN A 544 -8.61 10.58 5.24
CA GLN A 544 -9.49 10.17 4.13
C GLN A 544 -8.79 10.09 2.77
N GLN A 545 -7.81 10.96 2.59
CA GLN A 545 -6.81 10.89 1.55
C GLN A 545 -5.50 10.80 2.30
N LEU A 546 -4.76 9.70 2.11
CA LEU A 546 -3.37 9.64 2.55
C LEU A 546 -2.66 10.77 1.82
N PHE A 547 -2.36 11.84 2.55
CA PHE A 547 -1.97 13.11 1.96
C PHE A 547 -0.49 13.08 1.54
N MET A 548 0.27 12.19 2.19
CA MET A 548 1.67 11.92 1.90
C MET A 548 1.83 10.75 0.90
N ASP A 549 1.03 9.67 1.02
CA ASP A 549 1.02 8.55 0.06
C ASP A 549 -0.01 8.82 -1.07
N TYR A 550 0.27 9.80 -1.94
CA TYR A 550 -0.66 10.21 -2.99
C TYR A 550 -0.62 9.33 -4.25
N ASP A 551 0.39 8.45 -4.40
CA ASP A 551 0.57 7.53 -5.54
C ASP A 551 -0.29 6.26 -5.35
N GLU A 552 -0.96 5.80 -6.40
CA GLU A 552 -1.86 4.64 -6.35
C GLU A 552 -1.14 3.34 -5.91
N GLN A 553 0.14 3.17 -6.26
CA GLN A 553 0.94 2.00 -5.84
C GLN A 553 1.33 2.08 -4.36
N GLU A 554 1.60 3.27 -3.82
CA GLU A 554 1.86 3.46 -2.39
C GLU A 554 0.64 3.08 -1.57
N GLN A 555 -0.54 3.49 -2.06
CA GLN A 555 -1.80 3.19 -1.41
C GLN A 555 -2.16 1.71 -1.49
N ALA A 556 -1.89 1.05 -2.63
CA ALA A 556 -2.20 -0.36 -2.85
C ALA A 556 -1.27 -1.31 -2.09
N ARG A 557 0.02 -0.98 -2.00
CA ARG A 557 1.05 -1.84 -1.38
C ARG A 557 1.31 -1.52 0.09
N GLY A 558 0.83 -0.38 0.59
CA GLY A 558 1.04 0.02 1.99
C GLY A 558 2.50 0.36 2.31
N ILE A 559 3.29 0.70 1.30
CA ILE A 559 4.68 1.15 1.43
C ILE A 559 4.80 2.55 0.84
N THR A 560 5.56 3.42 1.47
CA THR A 560 5.94 4.71 0.87
C THR A 560 7.01 4.44 -0.19
N ILE A 561 6.73 4.85 -1.43
CA ILE A 561 7.58 4.60 -2.62
C ILE A 561 8.36 5.88 -2.95
N ASN A 562 7.71 7.03 -2.80
CA ASN A 562 8.18 8.36 -3.12
C ASN A 562 8.31 9.21 -1.85
N ALA A 563 9.34 10.06 -1.79
CA ALA A 563 9.40 11.06 -0.74
C ALA A 563 8.35 12.17 -0.93
N ALA A 564 7.52 12.45 0.06
CA ALA A 564 6.49 13.52 0.03
C ALA A 564 6.89 14.70 0.95
N ILE A 565 6.63 15.93 0.51
CA ILE A 565 7.03 17.15 1.24
C ILE A 565 5.77 17.86 1.74
N ALA A 566 5.71 18.15 3.05
CA ALA A 566 4.63 18.91 3.67
C ALA A 566 5.16 19.97 4.62
N SER A 567 4.69 21.21 4.50
CA SER A 567 5.05 22.29 5.41
C SER A 567 3.92 22.56 6.41
N MET A 568 4.27 22.73 7.68
CA MET A 568 3.33 22.93 8.80
C MET A 568 3.76 24.14 9.65
N VAL A 569 2.80 24.84 10.27
CA VAL A 569 3.07 25.90 11.25
C VAL A 569 2.73 25.40 12.64
N HIS A 570 3.64 25.56 13.60
CA HIS A 570 3.44 25.13 15.00
C HIS A 570 3.80 26.25 15.99
N ASP A 571 2.93 26.48 16.98
CA ASP A 571 3.15 27.46 18.05
C ASP A 571 3.93 26.82 19.20
N PHE A 572 5.03 27.44 19.64
CA PHE A 572 5.87 26.95 20.73
C PHE A 572 6.48 28.09 21.55
N GLU A 573 6.30 28.04 22.87
CA GLU A 573 6.87 29.01 23.85
C GLU A 573 6.66 30.50 23.49
N GLY A 574 5.50 30.84 22.90
CA GLY A 574 5.16 32.21 22.52
C GLY A 574 5.69 32.66 21.15
N GLY A 575 6.29 31.76 20.37
CA GLY A 575 6.70 31.98 18.98
C GLY A 575 6.05 30.98 18.02
N GLN A 576 6.02 31.32 16.72
CA GLN A 576 5.49 30.46 15.65
C GLN A 576 6.64 29.93 14.80
N TYR A 577 6.61 28.65 14.46
CA TYR A 577 7.68 27.97 13.72
C TYR A 577 7.14 27.32 12.44
N LEU A 578 7.95 27.34 11.38
CA LEU A 578 7.67 26.63 10.13
C LEU A 578 8.43 25.31 10.13
N ILE A 579 7.70 24.20 10.06
CA ILE A 579 8.24 22.85 10.05
C ILE A 579 7.99 22.24 8.67
N ASN A 580 9.06 22.04 7.91
CA ASN A 580 9.03 21.34 6.63
C ASN A 580 9.32 19.86 6.90
N LEU A 581 8.33 19.00 6.69
CA LEU A 581 8.41 17.55 6.84
C LEU A 581 8.61 16.88 5.48
N ILE A 582 9.60 16.00 5.37
CA ILE A 582 9.80 15.13 4.21
C ILE A 582 9.61 13.68 4.65
N ASP A 583 8.54 13.04 4.18
CA ASP A 583 8.33 11.61 4.44
C ASP A 583 9.24 10.78 3.55
N THR A 584 9.93 9.79 4.11
CA THR A 584 10.95 9.02 3.37
C THR A 584 10.55 7.55 3.24
N PRO A 585 10.78 6.92 2.07
CA PRO A 585 10.52 5.49 1.87
C PRO A 585 11.20 4.61 2.92
N GLY A 586 10.50 3.59 3.41
CA GLY A 586 11.05 2.60 4.34
C GLY A 586 11.69 1.37 3.67
N HIS A 587 11.41 1.14 2.38
CA HIS A 587 11.84 -0.06 1.65
C HIS A 587 13.22 0.14 1.00
N VAL A 588 14.08 -0.88 1.08
CA VAL A 588 15.51 -0.84 0.66
C VAL A 588 15.70 -0.55 -0.83
N ASP A 589 14.80 -1.05 -1.67
CA ASP A 589 14.75 -0.79 -3.12
C ASP A 589 14.64 0.72 -3.46
N PHE A 590 14.10 1.53 -2.54
CA PHE A 590 13.97 3.00 -2.68
C PHE A 590 14.99 3.76 -1.81
N GLY A 591 16.09 3.12 -1.39
CA GLY A 591 17.20 3.79 -0.69
C GLY A 591 17.71 5.03 -1.44
N GLY A 592 17.61 4.94 -2.79
CA GLY A 592 17.34 5.99 -3.76
C GLY A 592 16.91 7.35 -3.19
N ASP A 593 15.64 7.37 -2.82
CA ASP A 593 14.93 8.55 -2.36
C ASP A 593 15.27 8.90 -0.92
N VAL A 594 15.58 7.91 -0.08
CA VAL A 594 15.95 8.16 1.32
C VAL A 594 17.20 9.04 1.41
N THR A 595 18.27 8.70 0.70
CA THR A 595 19.51 9.49 0.73
C THR A 595 19.30 10.91 0.19
N ARG A 596 18.46 11.06 -0.84
CA ARG A 596 18.10 12.37 -1.42
C ARG A 596 17.32 13.23 -0.43
N ALA A 597 16.33 12.63 0.25
CA ALA A 597 15.52 13.31 1.25
C ALA A 597 16.37 13.70 2.48
N MET A 598 17.27 12.84 2.94
CA MET A 598 18.20 13.12 4.06
C MET A 598 19.09 14.35 3.78
N ARG A 599 19.38 14.64 2.50
CA ARG A 599 20.13 15.84 2.10
C ARG A 599 19.33 17.13 2.13
N ALA A 600 17.99 17.07 2.04
CA ALA A 600 17.14 18.24 2.15
C ALA A 600 16.85 18.65 3.60
N ILE A 601 16.90 17.70 4.55
CA ILE A 601 16.52 17.89 5.96
C ILE A 601 17.71 18.18 6.87
N ASP A 602 17.44 18.79 8.02
CA ASP A 602 18.43 19.16 9.05
C ASP A 602 18.29 18.31 10.33
N GLY A 603 17.11 17.71 10.54
CA GLY A 603 16.87 16.74 11.60
C GLY A 603 15.95 15.60 11.17
N VAL A 604 15.97 14.50 11.92
CA VAL A 604 15.16 13.31 11.62
C VAL A 604 14.47 12.80 12.88
N ILE A 605 13.22 12.37 12.73
CA ILE A 605 12.50 11.61 13.75
C ILE A 605 12.70 10.13 13.42
N ILE A 606 13.50 9.45 14.25
CA ILE A 606 13.62 7.99 14.22
C ILE A 606 12.35 7.44 14.86
N LEU A 607 11.53 6.75 14.07
CA LEU A 607 10.35 6.06 14.55
C LEU A 607 10.69 4.61 14.84
N ASP A 608 10.54 4.20 16.09
CA ASP A 608 10.82 2.84 16.53
C ASP A 608 9.55 2.19 17.08
N ASP A 609 9.23 0.96 16.63
CA ASP A 609 8.11 0.20 17.18
C ASP A 609 8.55 -0.39 18.52
N SER A 610 7.88 0.01 19.60
CA SER A 610 8.19 -0.46 20.94
C SER A 610 8.14 -1.99 21.12
N VAL A 611 7.43 -2.70 20.23
CA VAL A 611 7.34 -4.18 20.22
C VAL A 611 8.51 -4.83 19.47
N GLU A 612 8.87 -4.30 18.30
CA GLU A 612 9.89 -4.89 17.42
C GLU A 612 11.31 -4.42 17.76
N GLY A 613 11.46 -3.17 18.21
CA GLY A 613 12.76 -2.53 18.38
C GLY A 613 13.41 -2.16 17.05
N ILE A 614 14.74 -1.95 17.09
CA ILE A 614 15.50 -1.48 15.93
C ILE A 614 15.67 -2.60 14.90
N MET A 615 15.11 -2.39 13.72
CA MET A 615 15.25 -3.30 12.56
C MET A 615 16.44 -2.89 11.66
N PRO A 616 17.00 -3.80 10.82
CA PRO A 616 18.11 -3.48 9.90
C PRO A 616 17.83 -2.30 8.96
N GLN A 617 16.57 -2.14 8.56
CA GLN A 617 16.12 -1.00 7.76
C GLN A 617 16.21 0.32 8.55
N THR A 618 15.73 0.32 9.80
CA THR A 618 15.88 1.45 10.73
C THR A 618 17.35 1.80 10.93
N GLU A 619 18.21 0.78 11.09
CA GLU A 619 19.66 0.97 11.20
C GLU A 619 20.27 1.66 9.96
N THR A 620 19.87 1.22 8.76
CA THR A 620 20.33 1.80 7.49
C THR A 620 19.95 3.27 7.37
N VAL A 621 18.72 3.63 7.74
CA VAL A 621 18.25 5.01 7.66
C VAL A 621 18.94 5.89 8.71
N ILE A 622 19.14 5.40 9.93
CA ILE A 622 19.93 6.11 10.96
C ILE A 622 21.35 6.36 10.45
N ARG A 623 22.00 5.37 9.84
CA ARG A 623 23.35 5.49 9.28
C ARG A 623 23.42 6.59 8.22
N GLN A 624 22.45 6.62 7.31
CA GLN A 624 22.36 7.64 6.25
C GLN A 624 22.14 9.03 6.82
N ALA A 625 21.21 9.19 7.76
CA ALA A 625 20.96 10.46 8.43
C ALA A 625 22.22 11.03 9.09
N LEU A 626 22.94 10.20 9.86
CA LEU A 626 24.15 10.63 10.57
C LEU A 626 25.33 10.93 9.62
N LYS A 627 25.45 10.20 8.51
CA LYS A 627 26.43 10.47 7.45
C LYS A 627 26.24 11.88 6.88
N GLU A 628 24.99 12.25 6.59
CA GLU A 628 24.61 13.58 6.06
C GLU A 628 24.53 14.68 7.13
N ARG A 629 24.99 14.39 8.36
CA ARG A 629 24.95 15.29 9.53
C ARG A 629 23.54 15.80 9.83
N VAL A 630 22.56 14.91 9.75
CA VAL A 630 21.16 15.15 10.14
C VAL A 630 21.00 14.74 11.61
N LYS A 631 20.53 15.66 12.45
CA LYS A 631 20.42 15.40 13.89
C LYS A 631 19.21 14.52 14.22
N PRO A 632 19.35 13.41 14.96
CA PRO A 632 18.22 12.55 15.31
C PRO A 632 17.49 12.98 16.59
N VAL A 633 16.19 12.72 16.62
CA VAL A 633 15.38 12.53 17.84
C VAL A 633 14.66 11.20 17.75
N LEU A 634 14.28 10.61 18.87
CA LEU A 634 13.65 9.29 18.92
C LEU A 634 12.19 9.40 19.32
N PHE A 635 11.30 8.76 18.55
CA PHE A 635 9.91 8.54 18.94
C PHE A 635 9.63 7.05 19.01
N ILE A 636 9.46 6.55 20.23
CA ILE A 636 9.08 5.16 20.49
C ILE A 636 7.55 5.07 20.40
N ASN A 637 7.09 4.40 19.36
CA ASN A 637 5.70 4.33 18.94
C ASN A 637 5.04 2.99 19.33
N LYS A 638 3.71 2.95 19.24
CA LYS A 638 2.87 1.80 19.60
C LYS A 638 3.03 1.35 21.06
N VAL A 639 3.33 2.28 21.95
CA VAL A 639 3.50 2.01 23.40
C VAL A 639 2.23 1.41 24.01
N ASP A 640 1.06 1.73 23.46
CA ASP A 640 -0.23 1.13 23.82
C ASP A 640 -0.23 -0.41 23.68
N ARG A 641 0.45 -0.96 22.67
CA ARG A 641 0.53 -2.40 22.43
C ARG A 641 1.34 -3.14 23.50
N LEU A 642 2.39 -2.51 24.04
CA LEU A 642 3.15 -3.08 25.16
C LEU A 642 2.26 -3.31 26.38
N VAL A 643 1.38 -2.36 26.68
CA VAL A 643 0.46 -2.46 27.82
C VAL A 643 -0.68 -3.43 27.55
N ASN A 644 -1.31 -3.30 26.38
CA ASN A 644 -2.58 -3.97 26.10
C ASN A 644 -2.40 -5.40 25.59
N GLU A 645 -1.39 -5.66 24.76
CA GLU A 645 -1.16 -6.96 24.13
C GLU A 645 -0.18 -7.81 24.93
N LEU A 646 1.01 -7.28 25.19
CA LEU A 646 2.08 -8.01 25.88
C LEU A 646 1.93 -8.00 27.40
N LYS A 647 1.02 -7.17 27.94
CA LYS A 647 0.68 -7.08 29.37
C LYS A 647 1.91 -6.93 30.27
N ILE A 648 2.94 -6.25 29.78
CA ILE A 648 4.18 -6.09 30.52
C ILE A 648 3.99 -5.10 31.68
N THR A 649 4.78 -5.23 32.73
CA THR A 649 4.73 -4.29 33.87
C THR A 649 5.39 -2.96 33.49
N PRO A 650 5.12 -1.86 34.23
CA PRO A 650 5.82 -0.59 34.02
C PRO A 650 7.35 -0.71 34.07
N GLU A 651 7.88 -1.58 34.94
CA GLU A 651 9.32 -1.84 35.07
C GLU A 651 9.88 -2.52 33.81
N GLN A 652 9.19 -3.54 33.29
CA GLN A 652 9.56 -4.22 32.06
C GLN A 652 9.48 -3.30 30.84
N MET A 653 8.48 -2.42 30.81
CA MET A 653 8.35 -1.39 29.78
C MET A 653 9.53 -0.42 29.81
N GLN A 654 9.92 0.06 31.00
CA GLN A 654 11.09 0.92 31.15
C GLN A 654 12.38 0.23 30.71
N GLN A 655 12.58 -1.03 31.07
CA GLN A 655 13.75 -1.82 30.62
C GLN A 655 13.80 -1.93 29.09
N ARG A 656 12.65 -2.18 28.45
CA ARG A 656 12.54 -2.28 26.99
C ARG A 656 12.84 -0.94 26.31
N PHE A 657 12.29 0.17 26.80
CA PHE A 657 12.63 1.50 26.32
C PHE A 657 14.12 1.80 26.48
N GLN A 658 14.70 1.44 27.62
CA GLN A 658 16.12 1.66 27.88
C GLN A 658 17.00 0.85 26.91
N LYS A 659 16.61 -0.39 26.57
CA LYS A 659 17.28 -1.20 25.53
C LYS A 659 17.29 -0.46 24.20
N ILE A 660 16.12 -0.05 23.70
CA ILE A 660 15.97 0.68 22.42
C ILE A 660 16.84 1.95 22.42
N ILE A 661 16.74 2.77 23.46
CA ILE A 661 17.51 4.03 23.58
C ILE A 661 19.02 3.76 23.59
N THR A 662 19.45 2.70 24.27
CA THR A 662 20.88 2.33 24.35
C THR A 662 21.40 1.91 22.99
N GLU A 663 20.63 1.13 22.24
CA GLU A 663 20.99 0.69 20.89
C GLU A 663 21.06 1.87 19.91
N VAL A 664 20.05 2.76 19.91
CA VAL A 664 20.08 3.99 19.09
C VAL A 664 21.33 4.81 19.41
N ASN A 665 21.62 5.04 20.70
CA ASN A 665 22.79 5.80 21.12
C ASN A 665 24.12 5.12 20.77
N ALA A 666 24.19 3.79 20.83
CA ALA A 666 25.37 3.05 20.40
C ALA A 666 25.64 3.26 18.90
N ARG A 667 24.59 3.28 18.06
CA ARG A 667 24.72 3.61 16.63
C ARG A 667 25.14 5.06 16.40
N ILE A 668 24.58 6.01 17.15
CA ILE A 668 24.98 7.42 17.08
C ILE A 668 26.47 7.61 17.38
N ARG A 669 26.96 7.01 18.47
CA ARG A 669 28.38 7.06 18.86
C ARG A 669 29.29 6.38 17.84
N LYS A 670 28.83 5.28 17.24
CA LYS A 670 29.61 4.51 16.27
C LYS A 670 29.90 5.29 14.98
N TRP A 671 28.95 6.11 14.52
CA TRP A 671 29.00 6.71 13.18
C TRP A 671 29.27 8.22 13.14
N LEU A 672 29.19 8.91 14.29
CA LEU A 672 29.59 10.31 14.38
C LEU A 672 31.00 10.46 14.96
N PRO A 673 31.72 11.56 14.64
CA PRO A 673 32.94 11.93 15.35
C PRO A 673 32.68 12.01 16.87
N PRO A 674 33.64 11.63 17.73
CA PRO A 674 33.40 11.48 19.17
C PRO A 674 32.72 12.68 19.85
N GLU A 675 33.14 13.91 19.52
CA GLU A 675 32.57 15.14 20.07
C GLU A 675 31.09 15.35 19.67
N LEU A 676 30.74 15.04 18.43
CA LEU A 676 29.38 15.12 17.91
C LEU A 676 28.52 13.96 18.40
N GLY A 677 29.09 12.76 18.45
CA GLY A 677 28.45 11.54 18.91
C GLY A 677 27.95 11.65 20.34
N GLU A 678 28.78 12.15 21.26
CA GLU A 678 28.39 12.43 22.65
C GLU A 678 27.28 13.49 22.75
N LYS A 679 27.39 14.57 21.96
CA LYS A 679 26.43 15.69 22.00
C LYS A 679 25.07 15.35 21.41
N TRP A 680 25.00 14.42 20.45
CA TRP A 680 23.78 14.11 19.69
C TRP A 680 23.03 12.88 20.20
N MET A 681 23.53 12.25 21.27
CA MET A 681 22.80 11.17 21.93
C MET A 681 21.38 11.60 22.31
N VAL A 682 20.43 10.70 22.05
CA VAL A 682 19.06 10.88 22.51
C VAL A 682 19.01 10.59 24.01
N ASN A 683 18.45 11.54 24.74
CA ASN A 683 18.31 11.55 26.18
C ASN A 683 16.85 11.79 26.58
N VAL A 684 16.35 10.92 27.48
CA VAL A 684 14.97 10.95 27.97
C VAL A 684 14.71 12.20 28.81
N GLU A 685 15.58 12.49 29.78
CA GLU A 685 15.41 13.61 30.71
C GLU A 685 15.45 14.96 30.01
N ALA A 686 16.31 15.09 29.00
CA ALA A 686 16.42 16.28 28.17
C ALA A 686 15.16 16.49 27.31
N GLY A 687 14.42 15.42 27.00
CA GLY A 687 13.19 15.47 26.19
C GLY A 687 13.38 15.13 24.71
N SER A 688 14.57 14.68 24.30
CA SER A 688 14.86 14.25 22.91
C SER A 688 14.36 12.83 22.57
N VAL A 689 13.71 12.18 23.53
CA VAL A 689 12.98 10.92 23.35
C VAL A 689 11.53 11.15 23.73
N ALA A 690 10.63 10.84 22.79
CA ALA A 690 9.19 10.81 23.00
C ALA A 690 8.68 9.37 23.02
N PHE A 691 7.62 9.13 23.79
CA PHE A 691 6.94 7.85 23.92
C PHE A 691 5.47 8.07 23.61
N GLY A 692 4.85 7.22 22.81
CA GLY A 692 3.46 7.46 22.47
C GLY A 692 2.82 6.44 21.56
N SER A 693 1.64 6.85 21.12
CA SER A 693 0.86 6.16 20.11
C SER A 693 0.51 7.17 19.03
N ALA A 694 1.19 7.04 17.89
CA ALA A 694 0.81 7.69 16.65
C ALA A 694 -0.69 7.52 16.36
N TYR A 695 -1.13 6.29 16.59
CA TYR A 695 -2.47 5.82 16.29
C TYR A 695 -3.53 6.48 17.19
N HIS A 696 -3.31 6.47 18.50
CA HIS A 696 -4.19 7.12 19.46
C HIS A 696 -3.89 8.61 19.64
N LYS A 697 -3.02 9.19 18.81
CA LYS A 697 -2.71 10.63 18.74
C LYS A 697 -2.25 11.21 20.09
N TRP A 698 -1.49 10.46 20.87
CA TRP A 698 -0.87 10.96 22.10
C TRP A 698 0.64 10.67 22.14
N ALA A 699 1.39 11.53 22.79
CA ALA A 699 2.79 11.29 23.12
C ALA A 699 3.17 12.02 24.40
N VAL A 700 4.25 11.58 25.06
CA VAL A 700 4.86 12.28 26.19
C VAL A 700 6.38 12.32 26.04
N THR A 701 6.99 13.31 26.69
CA THR A 701 8.43 13.41 26.94
C THR A 701 8.65 13.67 28.42
N ALA A 702 9.84 13.42 28.95
CA ALA A 702 10.09 13.68 30.38
C ALA A 702 9.87 15.16 30.78
N PRO A 703 10.27 16.17 29.97
CA PRO A 703 9.92 17.57 30.26
C PRO A 703 8.41 17.84 30.24
N PHE A 704 7.68 17.20 29.31
CA PHE A 704 6.23 17.31 29.28
C PHE A 704 5.62 16.75 30.56
N THR A 705 6.03 15.55 30.98
CA THR A 705 5.59 14.92 32.24
C THR A 705 5.90 15.78 33.46
N LYS A 706 7.10 16.39 33.55
CA LYS A 706 7.45 17.29 34.66
C LYS A 706 6.54 18.53 34.72
N ARG A 707 6.12 19.05 33.56
CA ARG A 707 5.26 20.24 33.47
C ARG A 707 3.79 19.94 33.74
N THR A 708 3.28 18.83 33.22
CA THR A 708 1.84 18.51 33.25
C THR A 708 1.46 17.52 34.36
N GLY A 709 2.45 16.84 34.95
CA GLY A 709 2.24 15.77 35.93
C GLY A 709 1.86 14.42 35.31
N ILE A 710 1.68 14.34 33.98
CA ILE A 710 1.22 13.13 33.28
C ILE A 710 2.42 12.24 32.96
N GLY A 711 2.60 11.16 33.73
CA GLY A 711 3.73 10.25 33.60
C GLY A 711 3.37 8.83 33.15
N PHE A 712 4.36 7.93 33.17
CA PHE A 712 4.17 6.54 32.75
C PHE A 712 3.10 5.78 33.54
N LYS A 713 2.92 6.09 34.84
CA LYS A 713 1.86 5.49 35.64
C LYS A 713 0.46 5.88 35.15
N ASP A 714 0.30 7.15 34.77
CA ASP A 714 -0.97 7.66 34.22
C ASP A 714 -1.21 7.09 32.82
N ILE A 715 -0.17 6.99 32.00
CA ILE A 715 -0.25 6.36 30.67
C ILE A 715 -0.67 4.89 30.81
N TYR A 716 0.01 4.13 31.68
CA TYR A 716 -0.30 2.72 31.91
C TYR A 716 -1.75 2.54 32.38
N LYS A 717 -2.19 3.41 33.29
CA LYS A 717 -3.58 3.46 33.75
C LYS A 717 -4.55 3.79 32.60
N HIS A 718 -4.26 4.81 31.80
CA HIS A 718 -5.07 5.20 30.66
C HIS A 718 -5.15 4.11 29.59
N CYS A 719 -4.07 3.36 29.35
CA CYS A 719 -4.05 2.18 28.50
C CYS A 719 -4.95 1.07 29.05
N GLN A 720 -4.81 0.71 30.33
CA GLN A 720 -5.62 -0.35 30.97
C GLN A 720 -7.12 0.01 31.06
N GLU A 721 -7.42 1.27 31.32
CA GLU A 721 -8.80 1.77 31.45
C GLU A 721 -9.45 2.07 30.08
N GLY A 722 -8.69 2.04 28.98
CA GLY A 722 -9.16 2.34 27.63
C GLY A 722 -9.56 3.81 27.42
N THR A 723 -8.93 4.73 28.16
CA THR A 723 -9.25 6.18 28.16
C THR A 723 -8.27 7.01 27.32
N MET A 724 -7.69 6.40 26.28
CA MET A 724 -6.66 7.00 25.41
C MET A 724 -7.09 8.29 24.70
N LYS A 725 -8.39 8.51 24.50
CA LYS A 725 -8.94 9.75 23.94
C LYS A 725 -8.80 10.95 24.87
N GLU A 726 -8.87 10.72 26.18
CA GLU A 726 -8.63 11.77 27.16
C GLU A 726 -7.14 12.08 27.22
N LEU A 727 -6.31 11.03 27.14
CA LEU A 727 -4.87 11.16 27.07
C LEU A 727 -4.44 11.94 25.83
N SER A 728 -5.05 11.73 24.65
CA SER A 728 -4.72 12.48 23.43
C SER A 728 -5.09 13.96 23.48
N LYS A 729 -6.07 14.34 24.31
CA LYS A 729 -6.38 15.77 24.56
C LYS A 729 -5.44 16.39 25.58
N LYS A 730 -5.05 15.64 26.61
CA LYS A 730 -4.16 16.11 27.67
C LYS A 730 -2.69 16.10 27.26
N ALA A 731 -2.30 15.20 26.37
CA ALA A 731 -0.96 15.00 25.84
C ALA A 731 -1.00 14.77 24.31
N PRO A 732 -1.40 15.79 23.52
CA PRO A 732 -1.57 15.64 22.08
C PRO A 732 -0.26 15.29 21.37
N LEU A 733 -0.32 14.29 20.47
CA LEU A 733 0.85 13.82 19.72
C LEU A 733 1.59 14.95 19.01
N HIS A 734 0.86 15.74 18.21
CA HIS A 734 1.46 16.83 17.42
C HIS A 734 2.14 17.87 18.32
N ASP A 735 1.48 18.28 19.42
CA ASP A 735 2.05 19.27 20.33
C ASP A 735 3.34 18.77 20.95
N VAL A 736 3.35 17.54 21.46
CA VAL A 736 4.53 16.98 22.14
C VAL A 736 5.67 16.69 21.17
N VAL A 737 5.38 16.08 20.01
CA VAL A 737 6.40 15.70 19.03
C VAL A 737 6.94 16.93 18.30
N LEU A 738 6.11 17.87 17.87
CA LEU A 738 6.58 19.10 17.21
C LEU A 738 7.30 20.04 18.19
N SER A 739 6.89 20.07 19.47
CA SER A 739 7.65 20.75 20.52
C SER A 739 9.04 20.13 20.73
N MET A 740 9.12 18.79 20.73
CA MET A 740 10.41 18.08 20.79
C MET A 740 11.28 18.42 19.58
N VAL A 741 10.70 18.44 18.38
CA VAL A 741 11.39 18.87 17.15
C VAL A 741 11.96 20.27 17.30
N ILE A 742 11.16 21.26 17.70
CA ILE A 742 11.61 22.66 17.78
C ILE A 742 12.74 22.83 18.81
N ARG A 743 12.61 22.13 19.96
CA ARG A 743 13.57 22.21 21.06
C ARG A 743 14.90 21.50 20.77
N HIS A 744 14.87 20.37 20.06
CA HIS A 744 16.06 19.52 19.92
C HIS A 744 16.67 19.52 18.52
N LEU A 745 15.87 19.70 17.46
CA LEU A 745 16.38 19.72 16.09
C LEU A 745 16.83 21.13 15.69
N PRO A 746 17.94 21.25 14.94
CA PRO A 746 18.55 22.52 14.62
C PRO A 746 17.73 23.29 13.59
N ASN A 747 17.83 24.62 13.63
CA ASN A 747 17.43 25.47 12.51
C ASN A 747 18.50 25.46 11.40
N PRO A 748 18.21 25.99 10.20
CA PRO A 748 19.19 26.11 9.11
C PRO A 748 20.51 26.80 9.50
N LEU A 749 20.47 27.86 10.33
CA LEU A 749 21.64 28.64 10.74
C LEU A 749 22.63 27.81 11.57
N GLU A 750 22.12 26.87 12.35
CA GLU A 750 22.91 25.92 13.13
C GLU A 750 23.34 24.72 12.28
N ALA A 751 22.40 24.13 11.54
CA ALA A 751 22.62 22.90 10.81
C ALA A 751 23.63 23.06 9.66
N GLN A 752 23.52 24.13 8.87
CA GLN A 752 24.36 24.33 7.69
C GLN A 752 25.86 24.41 8.02
N LYS A 753 26.21 24.96 9.20
CA LYS A 753 27.61 25.00 9.68
C LYS A 753 28.23 23.61 9.81
N THR A 754 27.45 22.61 10.20
CA THR A 754 27.90 21.22 10.33
C THR A 754 27.69 20.41 9.06
N ARG A 755 26.67 20.74 8.26
CA ARG A 755 26.26 19.96 7.07
C ARG A 755 27.07 20.32 5.83
N ILE A 756 27.25 21.61 5.52
CA ILE A 756 27.93 22.08 4.29
C ILE A 756 29.33 21.49 4.13
N PRO A 757 30.20 21.41 5.16
CA PRO A 757 31.52 20.78 5.03
C PRO A 757 31.51 19.30 4.63
N VAL A 758 30.39 18.61 4.88
CA VAL A 758 30.22 17.21 4.51
C VAL A 758 29.62 17.09 3.11
N ILE A 759 28.53 17.80 2.83
CA ILE A 759 27.74 17.63 1.60
C ILE A 759 28.27 18.43 0.40
N TRP A 760 29.19 19.37 0.63
CA TRP A 760 29.80 20.21 -0.39
C TRP A 760 31.32 20.27 -0.21
N LYS A 761 32.08 19.98 -1.27
CA LYS A 761 33.56 19.95 -1.28
C LYS A 761 34.19 21.16 -1.96
N GLY A 762 33.40 22.19 -2.24
CA GLY A 762 33.92 23.45 -2.75
C GLY A 762 34.72 24.23 -1.72
N ASP A 763 35.32 25.32 -2.16
CA ASP A 763 36.11 26.18 -1.30
C ASP A 763 35.19 26.93 -0.32
N MET A 764 35.31 26.62 0.97
CA MET A 764 34.53 27.26 2.05
C MET A 764 34.84 28.75 2.20
N SER A 765 35.99 29.21 1.70
CA SER A 765 36.39 30.62 1.73
C SER A 765 35.81 31.45 0.58
N SER A 766 35.24 30.79 -0.44
CA SER A 766 34.56 31.42 -1.57
C SER A 766 33.32 32.20 -1.14
N SER A 767 32.83 33.08 -2.02
CA SER A 767 31.59 33.85 -1.81
C SER A 767 30.39 32.94 -1.52
N VAL A 768 30.21 31.90 -2.33
CA VAL A 768 29.12 30.91 -2.16
C VAL A 768 29.31 30.04 -0.92
N GLY A 769 30.54 29.64 -0.60
CA GLY A 769 30.85 28.86 0.60
C GLY A 769 30.53 29.61 1.89
N LYS A 770 30.94 30.88 1.98
CA LYS A 770 30.60 31.77 3.09
C LYS A 770 29.09 32.02 3.18
N ALA A 771 28.43 32.24 2.04
CA ALA A 771 26.99 32.44 1.98
C ALA A 771 26.23 31.20 2.48
N MET A 772 26.63 29.98 2.09
CA MET A 772 26.01 28.75 2.58
C MET A 772 26.24 28.52 4.08
N LEU A 773 27.43 28.84 4.62
CA LEU A 773 27.69 28.69 6.06
C LEU A 773 26.90 29.71 6.90
N ALA A 774 26.65 30.90 6.36
CA ALA A 774 25.87 31.96 7.00
C ALA A 774 24.36 31.88 6.71
N VAL A 775 23.94 31.00 5.79
CA VAL A 775 22.58 30.97 5.23
C VAL A 775 22.19 32.32 4.65
N ASP A 776 23.10 33.01 3.96
CA ASP A 776 22.92 34.38 3.48
C ASP A 776 21.99 34.42 2.26
N GLU A 777 20.88 35.17 2.36
CA GLU A 777 19.89 35.34 1.30
C GLU A 777 20.35 36.30 0.19
N ASN A 778 21.37 37.12 0.47
CA ASN A 778 21.95 38.07 -0.48
C ASN A 778 23.19 37.51 -1.20
N GLY A 779 23.66 36.33 -0.79
CA GLY A 779 24.75 35.63 -1.46
C GLY A 779 24.31 34.93 -2.76
N PRO A 780 25.25 34.29 -3.47
CA PRO A 780 24.95 33.50 -4.66
C PRO A 780 23.95 32.37 -4.35
N VAL A 781 23.06 32.08 -5.28
CA VAL A 781 22.08 31.00 -5.16
C VAL A 781 22.81 29.66 -5.06
N ALA A 782 22.54 28.90 -4.02
CA ALA A 782 23.01 27.52 -3.88
C ALA A 782 21.81 26.61 -3.64
N PHE A 783 21.17 26.19 -4.74
CA PHE A 783 19.97 25.36 -4.72
C PHE A 783 20.32 23.91 -5.04
N MET A 784 20.06 23.00 -4.10
CA MET A 784 20.24 21.56 -4.29
C MET A 784 18.90 20.91 -4.61
N VAL A 785 18.76 20.40 -5.83
CA VAL A 785 17.57 19.69 -6.27
C VAL A 785 17.57 18.29 -5.66
N THR A 786 16.52 17.92 -4.93
CA THR A 786 16.41 16.59 -4.31
C THR A 786 15.36 15.70 -4.97
N LYS A 787 14.35 16.28 -5.62
CA LYS A 787 13.31 15.54 -6.33
C LYS A 787 12.90 16.27 -7.60
N ILE A 788 12.69 15.53 -8.68
CA ILE A 788 11.99 16.03 -9.87
C ILE A 788 10.57 15.45 -9.82
N ILE A 789 9.58 16.34 -9.87
CA ILE A 789 8.17 15.97 -9.93
C ILE A 789 7.66 16.38 -11.30
N VAL A 790 7.13 15.42 -12.05
CA VAL A 790 6.48 15.69 -13.34
C VAL A 790 5.00 15.99 -13.07
N ASP A 791 4.60 17.25 -13.27
CA ASP A 791 3.22 17.69 -13.08
C ASP A 791 2.50 17.78 -14.44
N PRO A 792 1.29 17.22 -14.60
CA PRO A 792 0.56 17.26 -15.88
C PRO A 792 0.22 18.66 -16.39
N GLN A 793 0.07 19.66 -15.50
CA GLN A 793 -0.29 21.03 -15.85
C GLN A 793 0.93 21.96 -15.86
N ALA A 794 1.82 21.82 -14.86
CA ALA A 794 2.97 22.70 -14.68
C ALA A 794 4.26 22.20 -15.36
N GLY A 795 4.29 20.94 -15.83
CA GLY A 795 5.49 20.32 -16.40
C GLY A 795 6.48 19.89 -15.32
N GLU A 796 7.78 19.92 -15.64
CA GLU A 796 8.83 19.49 -14.72
C GLU A 796 9.04 20.49 -13.57
N VAL A 797 8.93 19.99 -12.34
CA VAL A 797 9.10 20.76 -11.11
C VAL A 797 10.31 20.23 -10.33
N ALA A 798 11.34 21.05 -10.19
CA ALA A 798 12.50 20.76 -9.37
C ALA A 798 12.23 21.17 -7.92
N ALA A 799 12.07 20.20 -7.03
CA ALA A 799 11.93 20.41 -5.59
C ALA A 799 13.27 20.12 -4.89
N GLY A 800 13.63 20.93 -3.91
CA GLY A 800 14.91 20.78 -3.24
C GLY A 800 15.15 21.77 -2.11
N ARG A 801 16.40 21.84 -1.63
CA ARG A 801 16.82 22.71 -0.52
C ARG A 801 17.64 23.89 -1.03
N LEU A 802 17.25 25.11 -0.66
CA LEU A 802 18.02 26.33 -0.90
C LEU A 802 18.97 26.59 0.29
N PHE A 803 20.28 26.49 0.06
CA PHE A 803 21.31 26.66 1.09
C PHE A 803 21.84 28.09 1.18
N ALA A 804 21.88 28.83 0.08
CA ALA A 804 22.29 30.23 0.02
C ALA A 804 21.54 30.96 -1.09
N GLY A 805 21.50 32.28 -0.99
CA GLY A 805 20.85 33.18 -1.93
C GLY A 805 19.33 33.15 -1.85
N LYS A 806 18.72 33.69 -2.90
CA LYS A 806 17.27 33.87 -3.02
C LYS A 806 16.84 33.56 -4.43
N VAL A 807 15.83 32.70 -4.57
CA VAL A 807 15.30 32.31 -5.88
C VAL A 807 14.03 33.11 -6.16
N ARG A 808 14.00 33.83 -7.28
CA ARG A 808 12.89 34.70 -7.68
C ARG A 808 12.24 34.22 -8.97
N ARG A 809 10.95 34.53 -9.10
CA ARG A 809 10.24 34.34 -10.36
C ARG A 809 10.91 35.14 -11.49
N GLY A 810 11.23 34.45 -12.58
CA GLY A 810 11.86 35.01 -13.76
C GLY A 810 13.38 35.09 -13.72
N GLN A 811 14.03 34.69 -12.62
CA GLN A 811 15.49 34.67 -12.47
C GLN A 811 16.14 33.62 -13.37
N GLU A 812 17.28 33.96 -13.95
CA GLU A 812 18.12 33.03 -14.70
C GLU A 812 19.04 32.27 -13.74
N LEU A 813 19.03 30.95 -13.85
CA LEU A 813 19.79 30.03 -13.02
C LEU A 813 20.47 28.99 -13.90
N TRP A 814 21.73 28.70 -13.60
CA TRP A 814 22.51 27.64 -14.20
C TRP A 814 22.26 26.34 -13.47
N VAL A 815 21.88 25.29 -14.20
CA VAL A 815 22.09 23.93 -13.74
C VAL A 815 23.59 23.65 -13.92
N ILE A 816 24.33 23.50 -12.82
CA ILE A 816 25.79 23.41 -12.86
C ILE A 816 26.22 22.19 -13.69
N GLY A 817 27.10 22.44 -14.66
CA GLY A 817 27.51 21.47 -15.67
C GLY A 817 26.78 21.58 -17.02
N MET A 818 25.73 22.39 -17.12
CA MET A 818 25.00 22.64 -18.37
C MET A 818 25.46 23.93 -19.07
N PRO A 819 25.42 23.98 -20.42
CA PRO A 819 26.01 25.08 -21.19
C PRO A 819 25.16 26.34 -21.25
N LYS A 820 23.88 26.30 -20.86
CA LYS A 820 22.95 27.43 -20.94
C LYS A 820 22.23 27.68 -19.60
N PRO A 821 21.96 28.94 -19.24
CA PRO A 821 21.11 29.25 -18.11
C PRO A 821 19.65 28.91 -18.43
N GLN A 822 18.88 28.62 -17.39
CA GLN A 822 17.46 28.32 -17.46
C GLN A 822 16.68 29.30 -16.59
N ARG A 823 15.45 29.60 -16.99
CA ARG A 823 14.64 30.61 -16.32
C ARG A 823 13.67 29.97 -15.34
N ALA A 824 13.71 30.39 -14.08
CA ALA A 824 12.73 29.99 -13.06
C ALA A 824 11.36 30.61 -13.40
N GLN A 825 10.45 29.86 -13.99
CA GLN A 825 9.15 30.37 -14.45
C GLN A 825 8.18 30.63 -13.30
N THR A 826 8.15 29.70 -12.35
CA THR A 826 7.34 29.75 -11.14
C THR A 826 8.17 29.24 -9.97
N VAL A 827 8.11 29.95 -8.85
CA VAL A 827 8.69 29.55 -7.56
C VAL A 827 7.52 29.27 -6.63
N ALA A 828 7.56 28.17 -5.90
CA ALA A 828 6.47 27.76 -5.04
C ALA A 828 6.96 27.15 -3.72
N MET A 829 6.21 27.43 -2.66
CA MET A 829 6.29 26.70 -1.40
C MET A 829 5.40 25.46 -1.48
N VAL A 830 5.89 24.33 -0.97
CA VAL A 830 5.12 23.07 -0.95
C VAL A 830 4.37 22.98 0.38
N VAL A 831 3.04 22.94 0.33
CA VAL A 831 2.16 22.91 1.50
C VAL A 831 1.18 21.74 1.36
N GLY A 832 1.63 20.55 1.76
CA GLY A 832 0.89 19.33 1.46
C GLY A 832 1.00 18.98 -0.03
N PRO A 833 -0.08 18.56 -0.71
CA PRO A 833 -0.12 18.35 -2.15
C PRO A 833 -0.23 19.68 -2.91
N ASP A 834 -0.55 20.78 -2.22
CA ASP A 834 -0.70 22.09 -2.85
C ASP A 834 0.68 22.75 -3.01
N ARG A 835 0.90 23.32 -4.19
CA ARG A 835 2.06 24.16 -4.48
C ARG A 835 1.59 25.60 -4.52
N ILE A 836 2.05 26.38 -3.55
CA ILE A 836 1.61 27.76 -3.39
C ILE A 836 2.64 28.65 -4.08
N PRO A 837 2.29 29.28 -5.21
CA PRO A 837 3.22 30.16 -5.92
C PRO A 837 3.56 31.36 -5.03
N VAL A 838 4.83 31.72 -5.03
CA VAL A 838 5.38 32.87 -4.32
C VAL A 838 6.35 33.61 -5.24
N ASP A 839 6.57 34.90 -5.00
CA ASP A 839 7.45 35.70 -5.84
C ASP A 839 8.94 35.37 -5.60
N GLU A 840 9.30 35.08 -4.35
CA GLU A 840 10.66 34.72 -3.94
C GLU A 840 10.70 33.81 -2.71
N ILE A 841 11.78 33.03 -2.58
CA ILE A 841 12.08 32.19 -1.39
C ILE A 841 13.54 32.37 -0.97
N ASP A 842 13.76 32.53 0.34
CA ASP A 842 15.06 32.76 0.98
C ASP A 842 15.79 31.44 1.31
N ALA A 843 17.12 31.52 1.40
CA ALA A 843 17.98 30.46 1.91
C ALA A 843 17.51 29.92 3.27
N GLY A 844 17.58 28.59 3.42
CA GLY A 844 17.13 27.84 4.59
C GLY A 844 15.83 27.05 4.36
N ASN A 845 15.12 27.29 3.25
CA ASN A 845 13.83 26.68 2.93
C ASN A 845 13.92 25.54 1.90
N VAL A 846 12.91 24.69 1.93
CA VAL A 846 12.60 23.77 0.83
C VAL A 846 11.78 24.53 -0.23
N VAL A 847 12.22 24.48 -1.48
CA VAL A 847 11.64 25.23 -2.60
C VAL A 847 11.29 24.32 -3.75
N ALA A 848 10.18 24.61 -4.43
CA ALA A 848 9.82 24.03 -5.72
C ALA A 848 9.95 25.07 -6.83
N VAL A 849 10.69 24.75 -7.88
CA VAL A 849 10.95 25.63 -9.03
C VAL A 849 10.50 24.96 -10.32
N VAL A 850 9.69 25.66 -11.10
CA VAL A 850 9.25 25.25 -12.45
C VAL A 850 10.10 25.97 -13.49
N GLY A 851 10.47 25.28 -14.57
CA GLY A 851 11.21 25.85 -15.71
C GLY A 851 12.69 25.44 -15.80
N LEU A 852 13.19 24.70 -14.81
CA LEU A 852 14.55 24.15 -14.81
C LEU A 852 14.60 22.78 -15.53
N LYS A 853 14.45 22.80 -16.86
CA LYS A 853 14.37 21.60 -17.70
C LYS A 853 15.62 20.72 -17.73
N ASP A 854 16.80 21.23 -17.37
CA ASP A 854 18.02 20.41 -17.35
C ASP A 854 18.30 19.86 -15.94
N ALA A 855 17.50 20.24 -14.96
CA ALA A 855 17.66 19.78 -13.59
C ALA A 855 17.24 18.31 -13.45
N VAL A 856 18.13 17.51 -12.90
CA VAL A 856 17.87 16.13 -12.46
C VAL A 856 17.96 16.04 -10.94
N ALA A 857 17.42 14.98 -10.32
CA ALA A 857 17.57 14.82 -8.87
C ALA A 857 19.07 14.72 -8.49
N GLY A 858 19.50 15.52 -7.51
CA GLY A 858 20.91 15.72 -7.14
C GLY A 858 21.63 16.85 -7.89
N SER A 859 20.95 17.57 -8.78
CA SER A 859 21.54 18.71 -9.47
C SER A 859 21.82 19.87 -8.52
N THR A 860 22.89 20.61 -8.83
CA THR A 860 23.15 21.92 -8.22
C THR A 860 22.70 23.00 -9.17
N VAL A 861 21.99 23.99 -8.64
CA VAL A 861 21.47 25.13 -9.39
C VAL A 861 21.96 26.40 -8.72
N SER A 862 22.52 27.31 -9.51
CA SER A 862 23.09 28.57 -9.03
C SER A 862 22.95 29.69 -10.06
N ASP A 863 22.98 30.95 -9.62
CA ASP A 863 23.19 32.10 -10.50
C ASP A 863 24.68 32.34 -10.81
N ASP A 864 25.59 31.66 -10.09
CA ASP A 864 27.02 31.60 -10.39
C ASP A 864 27.35 30.32 -11.18
N LYS A 865 27.69 30.48 -12.46
CA LYS A 865 28.05 29.38 -13.36
C LYS A 865 29.28 28.60 -12.88
N GLU A 866 30.21 29.27 -12.18
CA GLU A 866 31.46 28.68 -11.71
C GLU A 866 31.33 28.04 -10.33
N MET A 867 30.12 28.04 -9.74
CA MET A 867 29.85 27.34 -8.48
C MET A 867 30.20 25.85 -8.63
N GLN A 868 31.02 25.35 -7.69
CA GLN A 868 31.28 23.91 -7.62
C GLN A 868 29.99 23.19 -7.22
N PRO A 869 29.62 22.09 -7.90
CA PRO A 869 28.39 21.38 -7.58
C PRO A 869 28.48 20.71 -6.20
N PHE A 870 27.32 20.51 -5.57
CA PHE A 870 27.16 19.55 -4.47
C PHE A 870 27.62 18.16 -4.90
N GLU A 871 28.03 17.35 -3.92
CA GLU A 871 28.40 15.98 -4.21
C GLU A 871 27.28 15.28 -4.97
N LYS A 872 27.65 14.50 -6.00
CA LYS A 872 26.69 13.62 -6.65
C LYS A 872 26.06 12.74 -5.57
N ILE A 873 24.75 12.55 -5.66
CA ILE A 873 24.04 11.66 -4.76
C ILE A 873 24.36 10.23 -5.18
N VAL A 874 25.49 9.72 -4.67
CA VAL A 874 25.93 8.35 -4.88
C VAL A 874 25.15 7.48 -3.90
N HIS A 875 24.30 6.62 -4.45
CA HIS A 875 23.76 5.51 -3.66
C HIS A 875 24.88 4.56 -3.30
N TYR A 876 24.87 4.05 -2.07
CA TYR A 876 25.87 3.08 -1.60
C TYR A 876 25.91 1.80 -2.47
N SER A 877 24.85 1.57 -3.22
CA SER A 877 24.56 0.32 -3.91
C SER A 877 24.44 0.57 -5.42
N ASP A 878 25.19 -0.18 -6.21
CA ASP A 878 25.02 -0.25 -7.67
C ASP A 878 23.65 -0.84 -8.03
N PRO A 879 23.08 -0.50 -9.20
CA PRO A 879 21.96 -1.26 -9.76
C PRO A 879 22.40 -2.72 -9.98
N VAL A 880 21.64 -3.66 -9.42
CA VAL A 880 21.99 -5.09 -9.41
C VAL A 880 21.05 -5.94 -10.26
N VAL A 881 19.89 -5.41 -10.64
CA VAL A 881 18.90 -6.10 -11.49
C VAL A 881 18.65 -5.29 -12.76
N THR A 882 18.53 -5.96 -13.90
CA THR A 882 18.17 -5.35 -15.20
C THR A 882 17.02 -6.11 -15.86
N ILE A 883 16.15 -5.41 -16.58
CA ILE A 883 15.12 -5.98 -17.47
C ILE A 883 15.22 -5.32 -18.84
N ALA A 884 14.91 -6.07 -19.90
CA ALA A 884 14.65 -5.50 -21.21
C ALA A 884 13.18 -5.08 -21.30
N VAL A 885 12.93 -3.93 -21.94
CA VAL A 885 11.61 -3.31 -22.07
C VAL A 885 11.40 -2.92 -23.51
N GLU A 886 10.28 -3.36 -24.07
CA GLU A 886 9.89 -3.07 -25.44
C GLU A 886 8.47 -2.51 -25.48
N ALA A 887 8.23 -1.57 -26.38
CA ALA A 887 6.88 -1.08 -26.65
C ALA A 887 6.10 -2.16 -27.41
N LYS A 888 4.86 -2.46 -27.00
CA LYS A 888 4.00 -3.41 -27.75
C LYS A 888 3.70 -2.95 -29.18
N SER A 889 3.76 -1.64 -29.41
CA SER A 889 3.55 -1.01 -30.71
C SER A 889 4.77 -0.18 -31.08
N THR A 890 5.26 -0.33 -32.31
CA THR A 890 6.38 0.46 -32.84
C THR A 890 6.08 1.96 -32.87
N SER A 891 4.81 2.34 -32.96
CA SER A 891 4.37 3.75 -32.93
C SER A 891 4.57 4.43 -31.57
N ASP A 892 4.65 3.66 -30.48
CA ASP A 892 4.84 4.19 -29.12
C ASP A 892 6.32 4.19 -28.70
N LEU A 893 7.23 3.66 -29.52
CA LEU A 893 8.67 3.63 -29.23
C LEU A 893 9.26 5.01 -28.90
N PRO A 894 8.94 6.11 -29.63
CA PRO A 894 9.46 7.43 -29.28
C PRO A 894 8.98 7.91 -27.91
N LYS A 895 7.71 7.62 -27.57
CA LYS A 895 7.13 7.98 -26.27
C LYS A 895 7.75 7.15 -25.15
N LEU A 896 8.05 5.87 -25.42
CA LEU A 896 8.71 5.00 -24.45
C LEU A 896 10.10 5.54 -24.10
N VAL A 897 10.91 5.89 -25.11
CA VAL A 897 12.24 6.47 -24.91
C VAL A 897 12.15 7.77 -24.09
N GLU A 898 11.17 8.62 -24.36
CA GLU A 898 10.94 9.85 -23.60
C GLU A 898 10.53 9.56 -22.15
N ALA A 899 9.57 8.66 -21.92
CA ALA A 899 9.11 8.27 -20.59
C ALA A 899 10.24 7.64 -19.76
N LEU A 900 11.04 6.75 -20.33
CA LEU A 900 12.18 6.13 -19.65
C LEU A 900 13.25 7.15 -19.28
N ARG A 901 13.51 8.13 -20.15
CA ARG A 901 14.42 9.25 -19.84
C ARG A 901 13.89 10.10 -18.70
N LEU A 902 12.59 10.41 -18.68
CA LEU A 902 11.96 11.17 -17.60
C LEU A 902 11.99 10.41 -16.27
N LEU A 903 11.77 9.09 -16.30
CA LEU A 903 11.86 8.24 -15.11
C LEU A 903 13.29 8.15 -14.57
N ALA A 904 14.30 7.94 -15.41
CA ALA A 904 15.70 7.94 -14.99
C ALA A 904 16.17 9.31 -14.47
N LYS A 905 15.56 10.40 -14.98
CA LYS A 905 15.80 11.76 -14.50
C LYS A 905 15.18 12.02 -13.14
N ALA A 906 14.00 11.46 -12.89
CA ALA A 906 13.32 11.53 -11.61
C ALA A 906 14.01 10.66 -10.55
N ASP A 907 14.46 9.46 -10.95
CA ASP A 907 15.23 8.56 -10.11
C ASP A 907 16.58 8.15 -10.74
N PRO A 908 17.68 8.83 -10.35
CA PRO A 908 19.04 8.51 -10.78
C PRO A 908 19.53 7.09 -10.45
N SER A 909 18.83 6.33 -9.59
CA SER A 909 19.17 4.94 -9.32
C SER A 909 18.66 3.97 -10.40
N ILE A 910 17.83 4.47 -11.33
CA ILE A 910 17.45 3.77 -12.55
C ILE A 910 18.44 4.14 -13.66
N GLN A 911 19.07 3.12 -14.25
CA GLN A 911 19.91 3.30 -15.45
C GLN A 911 19.15 2.78 -16.67
N VAL A 912 19.09 3.59 -17.72
CA VAL A 912 18.46 3.22 -18.99
C VAL A 912 19.53 3.18 -20.06
N GLU A 913 19.68 2.03 -20.70
CA GLU A 913 20.58 1.82 -21.83
C GLU A 913 19.76 1.43 -23.06
N ILE A 914 20.12 1.99 -24.22
CA ILE A 914 19.48 1.65 -25.49
C ILE A 914 20.46 0.80 -26.26
N ASN A 915 20.11 -0.47 -26.48
CA ASN A 915 20.90 -1.32 -27.36
C ASN A 915 20.61 -0.94 -28.81
N GLN A 916 21.56 -0.28 -29.47
CA GLN A 916 21.39 0.18 -30.85
C GLN A 916 21.39 -0.97 -31.87
N GLU A 917 21.91 -2.15 -31.51
CA GLU A 917 21.99 -3.32 -32.39
C GLU A 917 20.69 -4.14 -32.36
N THR A 918 20.07 -4.31 -31.19
CA THR A 918 18.82 -5.07 -31.02
C THR A 918 17.57 -4.18 -31.00
N GLY A 919 17.72 -2.89 -30.72
CA GLY A 919 16.59 -1.97 -30.53
C GLY A 919 15.91 -2.08 -29.16
N GLU A 920 16.40 -2.97 -28.30
CA GLU A 920 15.87 -3.19 -26.95
C GLU A 920 16.29 -2.08 -25.98
N HIS A 921 15.40 -1.71 -25.07
CA HIS A 921 15.70 -0.77 -23.98
C HIS A 921 15.95 -1.54 -22.69
N LEU A 922 17.17 -1.48 -22.17
CA LEU A 922 17.54 -2.10 -20.90
C LEU A 922 17.32 -1.10 -19.77
N ILE A 923 16.63 -1.54 -18.71
CA ILE A 923 16.42 -0.77 -17.49
C ILE A 923 17.05 -1.52 -16.33
N SER A 924 18.03 -0.90 -15.68
CA SER A 924 18.68 -1.41 -14.48
C SER A 924 18.21 -0.66 -13.24
N GLY A 925 17.96 -1.39 -12.15
CA GLY A 925 17.50 -0.83 -10.88
C GLY A 925 18.06 -1.58 -9.66
N MET A 926 17.59 -1.19 -8.49
CA MET A 926 18.09 -1.67 -7.19
C MET A 926 17.61 -3.09 -6.83
N GLY A 927 16.50 -3.52 -7.42
CA GLY A 927 15.82 -4.77 -7.09
C GLY A 927 14.63 -5.01 -8.01
N GLU A 928 14.00 -6.17 -7.83
CA GLU A 928 12.83 -6.59 -8.63
C GLU A 928 11.63 -5.65 -8.42
N LEU A 929 11.34 -5.28 -7.16
CA LEU A 929 10.23 -4.38 -6.81
C LEU A 929 10.43 -2.98 -7.38
N HIS A 930 11.67 -2.46 -7.35
CA HIS A 930 12.00 -1.17 -7.95
C HIS A 930 11.67 -1.14 -9.45
N LEU A 931 12.05 -2.18 -10.19
CA LEU A 931 11.78 -2.27 -11.63
C LEU A 931 10.29 -2.49 -11.91
N GLU A 932 9.59 -3.30 -11.11
CA GLU A 932 8.15 -3.53 -11.23
C GLU A 932 7.36 -2.22 -11.14
N ILE A 933 7.67 -1.38 -10.14
CA ILE A 933 7.03 -0.07 -9.97
C ILE A 933 7.38 0.88 -11.12
N THR A 934 8.63 0.86 -11.58
CA THR A 934 9.05 1.65 -12.74
C THR A 934 8.23 1.29 -13.99
N ILE A 935 8.03 0.00 -14.26
CA ILE A 935 7.22 -0.49 -15.37
C ILE A 935 5.74 -0.13 -15.18
N TYR A 936 5.23 -0.25 -13.95
CA TYR A 936 3.87 0.17 -13.65
C TYR A 936 3.65 1.64 -14.01
N ARG A 937 4.60 2.55 -13.71
CA ARG A 937 4.51 3.96 -14.09
C ARG A 937 4.51 4.16 -15.61
N VAL A 938 5.35 3.44 -16.34
CA VAL A 938 5.35 3.49 -17.82
C VAL A 938 3.97 3.10 -18.38
N GLN A 939 3.38 2.03 -17.84
CA GLN A 939 2.08 1.52 -18.30
C GLN A 939 0.90 2.37 -17.85
N ASN A 940 0.91 2.90 -16.62
CA ASN A 940 -0.25 3.53 -16.00
C ASN A 940 -0.17 5.06 -15.95
N ASP A 941 1.00 5.65 -15.76
CA ASP A 941 1.14 7.11 -15.71
C ASP A 941 1.32 7.67 -17.11
N TYR A 942 2.27 7.08 -17.86
CA TYR A 942 2.57 7.48 -19.24
C TYR A 942 1.65 6.81 -20.27
N LYS A 943 0.83 5.84 -19.85
CA LYS A 943 -0.12 5.10 -20.70
C LYS A 943 0.55 4.39 -21.89
N ILE A 944 1.75 3.85 -21.69
CA ILE A 944 2.54 3.17 -22.72
C ILE A 944 2.52 1.66 -22.48
N PRO A 945 1.84 0.87 -23.33
CA PRO A 945 1.83 -0.58 -23.17
C PRO A 945 3.19 -1.17 -23.55
N VAL A 946 3.86 -1.79 -22.57
CA VAL A 946 5.18 -2.42 -22.74
C VAL A 946 5.16 -3.92 -22.43
N THR A 947 6.14 -4.64 -22.99
CA THR A 947 6.52 -6.02 -22.65
C THR A 947 7.89 -6.02 -21.99
N THR A 948 8.10 -6.91 -21.02
CA THR A 948 9.33 -6.96 -20.22
C THR A 948 9.94 -8.35 -20.23
N SER A 949 11.26 -8.44 -20.29
CA SER A 949 11.98 -9.70 -20.07
C SER A 949 11.99 -10.09 -18.59
N PRO A 950 12.32 -11.35 -18.26
CA PRO A 950 12.69 -11.71 -16.89
C PRO A 950 13.88 -10.86 -16.38
N PRO A 951 13.96 -10.62 -15.07
CA PRO A 951 15.07 -9.89 -14.47
C PRO A 951 16.38 -10.68 -14.59
N ILE A 952 17.46 -9.96 -14.92
CA ILE A 952 18.82 -10.49 -14.98
C ILE A 952 19.73 -9.77 -13.99
N VAL A 953 20.75 -10.47 -13.50
CA VAL A 953 21.73 -9.88 -12.58
C VAL A 953 22.81 -9.12 -13.34
N VAL A 954 23.20 -7.97 -12.79
CA VAL A 954 24.32 -7.18 -13.27
C VAL A 954 25.61 -7.67 -12.60
N TYR A 955 26.51 -8.24 -13.39
CA TYR A 955 27.83 -8.70 -12.93
C TYR A 955 28.89 -7.59 -13.09
N ARG A 956 30.08 -7.84 -12.54
CA ARG A 956 31.28 -7.02 -12.76
C ARG A 956 32.46 -7.91 -13.11
N GLU A 957 33.51 -7.33 -13.68
CA GLU A 957 34.77 -8.03 -13.98
C GLU A 957 35.91 -7.53 -13.11
N GLY A 958 36.74 -8.44 -12.64
CA GLY A 958 37.89 -8.23 -11.79
C GLY A 958 39.10 -9.02 -12.30
N VAL A 959 40.21 -8.91 -11.58
CA VAL A 959 41.37 -9.80 -11.71
C VAL A 959 41.62 -10.49 -10.38
N GLY A 960 42.01 -11.76 -10.41
CA GLY A 960 42.29 -12.55 -9.21
C GLY A 960 43.67 -12.28 -8.63
N GLY A 961 44.60 -11.75 -9.44
CA GLY A 961 45.95 -11.42 -9.03
C GLY A 961 46.66 -10.51 -10.04
N LYS A 962 47.98 -10.40 -9.89
CA LYS A 962 48.82 -9.60 -10.79
C LYS A 962 48.91 -10.24 -12.18
N GLY A 963 48.70 -9.46 -13.23
CA GLY A 963 48.87 -9.84 -14.63
C GLY A 963 49.71 -8.81 -15.40
N GLY A 964 50.42 -9.26 -16.44
CA GLY A 964 51.36 -8.42 -17.19
C GLY A 964 52.81 -8.51 -16.70
N PRO A 965 53.72 -7.73 -17.34
CA PRO A 965 53.43 -6.72 -18.34
C PRO A 965 53.06 -7.33 -19.70
N PHE A 966 51.91 -6.93 -20.24
CA PHE A 966 51.41 -7.45 -21.50
C PHE A 966 51.59 -6.43 -22.64
N GLU A 967 52.18 -6.88 -23.75
CA GLU A 967 52.47 -6.03 -24.91
C GLU A 967 51.25 -5.88 -25.83
N GLY A 968 50.64 -4.70 -25.88
CA GLY A 968 49.67 -4.33 -26.90
C GLY A 968 50.32 -3.57 -28.05
N LYS A 969 50.00 -3.92 -29.30
CA LYS A 969 50.56 -3.31 -30.51
C LYS A 969 49.50 -2.50 -31.25
N SER A 970 49.88 -1.36 -31.81
CA SER A 970 49.01 -0.64 -32.72
C SER A 970 48.83 -1.42 -34.04
N PRO A 971 47.73 -1.20 -34.78
CA PRO A 971 47.51 -1.81 -36.09
C PRO A 971 48.69 -1.63 -37.06
N ASN A 972 49.35 -0.47 -37.03
CA ASN A 972 50.57 -0.20 -37.81
C ASN A 972 51.87 -0.76 -37.19
N LYS A 973 51.80 -1.37 -36.01
CA LYS A 973 52.91 -1.98 -35.23
C LYS A 973 54.02 -1.02 -34.78
N HIS A 974 53.84 0.28 -34.97
CA HIS A 974 54.82 1.29 -34.58
C HIS A 974 54.75 1.66 -33.10
N ASN A 975 53.55 1.63 -32.51
CA ASN A 975 53.35 1.93 -31.09
C ASN A 975 53.12 0.65 -30.31
N ARG A 976 53.69 0.60 -29.10
CA ARG A 976 53.58 -0.53 -28.18
C ARG A 976 53.33 -0.01 -26.78
N PHE A 977 52.44 -0.66 -26.06
CA PHE A 977 52.15 -0.35 -24.66
C PHE A 977 52.32 -1.62 -23.84
N TYR A 978 52.94 -1.48 -22.67
CA TYR A 978 53.15 -2.57 -21.73
C TYR A 978 52.37 -2.24 -20.46
N MET A 979 51.27 -2.96 -20.24
CA MET A 979 50.37 -2.76 -19.10
C MET A 979 50.46 -3.92 -18.14
N GLU A 980 50.44 -3.62 -16.85
CA GLU A 980 50.17 -4.56 -15.77
C GLU A 980 48.81 -4.27 -15.15
N VAL A 981 48.19 -5.29 -14.57
CA VAL A 981 46.94 -5.16 -13.82
C VAL A 981 47.06 -5.87 -12.49
N GLU A 982 46.49 -5.27 -11.45
CA GLU A 982 46.45 -5.85 -10.11
C GLU A 982 45.13 -5.50 -9.42
N PRO A 983 44.66 -6.33 -8.48
CA PRO A 983 43.56 -5.95 -7.60
C PRO A 983 43.91 -4.68 -6.82
N LEU A 984 42.94 -3.77 -6.71
CA LEU A 984 43.07 -2.57 -5.89
C LEU A 984 42.91 -2.91 -4.41
N GLU A 985 43.61 -2.20 -3.52
CA GLU A 985 43.52 -2.43 -2.08
C GLU A 985 42.09 -2.17 -1.56
N GLU A 986 41.55 -3.09 -0.75
CA GLU A 986 40.15 -3.03 -0.29
C GLU A 986 39.80 -1.72 0.44
N LYS A 987 40.73 -1.18 1.24
CA LYS A 987 40.54 0.11 1.94
C LYS A 987 40.39 1.27 0.96
N VAL A 988 41.10 1.22 -0.17
CA VAL A 988 41.01 2.23 -1.23
C VAL A 988 39.66 2.10 -1.96
N VAL A 989 39.24 0.87 -2.28
CA VAL A 989 37.92 0.60 -2.87
C VAL A 989 36.79 1.13 -1.98
N GLN A 990 36.87 0.90 -0.66
CA GLN A 990 35.90 1.40 0.32
C GLN A 990 35.90 2.93 0.41
N ALA A 991 37.08 3.57 0.35
CA ALA A 991 37.19 5.04 0.35
C ALA A 991 36.59 5.67 -0.93
N ILE A 992 36.72 5.02 -2.09
CA ILE A 992 36.08 5.46 -3.33
C ILE A 992 34.55 5.32 -3.21
N ARG A 993 34.06 4.15 -2.77
CA ARG A 993 32.61 3.89 -2.60
C ARG A 993 31.95 4.79 -1.56
N SER A 994 32.66 5.12 -0.48
CA SER A 994 32.12 5.98 0.57
C SER A 994 32.01 7.46 0.15
N GLY A 995 32.65 7.83 -0.97
CA GLY A 995 32.77 9.21 -1.47
C GLY A 995 33.97 9.96 -0.88
N GLU A 996 34.81 9.29 -0.09
CA GLU A 996 36.00 9.86 0.51
C GLU A 996 37.10 10.19 -0.53
N ILE A 997 37.13 9.44 -1.64
CA ILE A 997 37.95 9.69 -2.83
C ILE A 997 37.00 9.88 -4.02
N ALA A 998 37.10 11.03 -4.70
CA ALA A 998 36.30 11.31 -5.89
C ALA A 998 36.81 10.52 -7.11
N SER A 999 35.90 9.95 -7.91
CA SER A 999 36.19 9.19 -9.13
C SER A 999 35.44 9.77 -10.35
N GLY A 1000 35.95 9.51 -11.56
CA GLY A 1000 35.36 9.99 -12.82
C GLY A 1000 35.47 11.49 -13.07
N GLN A 1001 36.39 12.18 -12.38
CA GLN A 1001 36.66 13.61 -12.54
C GLN A 1001 38.16 13.87 -12.65
N ARG A 1002 38.53 15.03 -13.22
CA ARG A 1002 39.93 15.46 -13.29
C ARG A 1002 40.52 15.59 -11.89
N ILE A 1003 41.67 14.97 -11.68
CA ILE A 1003 42.41 15.03 -10.41
C ILE A 1003 42.89 16.47 -10.21
N LYS A 1004 42.33 17.16 -9.20
CA LYS A 1004 42.65 18.57 -8.90
C LYS A 1004 43.98 18.71 -8.15
N ASP A 1005 44.23 17.86 -7.16
CA ASP A 1005 45.45 17.88 -6.34
C ASP A 1005 46.03 16.46 -6.17
N SER A 1006 47.00 16.13 -7.03
CA SER A 1006 47.68 14.82 -7.03
C SER A 1006 48.47 14.57 -5.74
N LYS A 1007 49.00 15.59 -5.07
CA LYS A 1007 49.80 15.41 -3.84
C LYS A 1007 48.94 15.01 -2.65
N VAL A 1008 47.77 15.65 -2.51
CA VAL A 1008 46.81 15.31 -1.44
C VAL A 1008 46.24 13.92 -1.66
N LEU A 1009 45.88 13.59 -2.90
CA LEU A 1009 45.42 12.25 -3.26
C LEU A 1009 46.48 11.18 -2.95
N ALA A 1010 47.74 11.41 -3.36
CA ALA A 1010 48.83 10.47 -3.13
C ALA A 1010 49.07 10.18 -1.65
N LYS A 1011 49.07 11.21 -0.80
CA LYS A 1011 49.22 11.04 0.65
C LYS A 1011 48.08 10.21 1.24
N LYS A 1012 46.85 10.47 0.78
CA LYS A 1012 45.67 9.76 1.25
C LYS A 1012 45.67 8.28 0.83
N LEU A 1013 46.09 8.00 -0.40
CA LEU A 1013 46.25 6.62 -0.88
C LEU A 1013 47.35 5.88 -0.11
N GLU A 1014 48.46 6.56 0.21
CA GLU A 1014 49.54 6.01 1.06
C GLU A 1014 49.02 5.66 2.47
N GLU A 1015 48.21 6.54 3.08
CA GLU A 1015 47.55 6.28 4.38
C GLU A 1015 46.59 5.08 4.34
N LEU A 1016 45.98 4.80 3.19
CA LEU A 1016 45.08 3.67 2.98
C LEU A 1016 45.80 2.36 2.60
N GLY A 1017 47.13 2.41 2.41
CA GLY A 1017 47.98 1.24 2.21
C GLY A 1017 48.54 1.04 0.79
N MET A 1018 48.37 2.00 -0.12
CA MET A 1018 48.94 1.95 -1.47
C MET A 1018 50.42 2.35 -1.48
N ASP A 1019 51.22 1.78 -2.40
CA ASP A 1019 52.62 2.16 -2.58
C ASP A 1019 52.77 3.65 -2.92
N ARG A 1020 53.76 4.31 -2.30
CA ARG A 1020 53.98 5.74 -2.43
C ARG A 1020 54.29 6.21 -3.86
N ASN A 1021 54.97 5.39 -4.65
CA ASN A 1021 55.31 5.72 -6.04
C ASN A 1021 54.09 5.53 -6.94
N GLU A 1022 53.30 4.48 -6.73
CA GLU A 1022 52.02 4.27 -7.42
C GLU A 1022 51.03 5.40 -7.13
N ALA A 1023 50.87 5.74 -5.85
CA ALA A 1023 49.94 6.78 -5.39
C ALA A 1023 50.21 8.16 -6.00
N LYS A 1024 51.48 8.50 -6.24
CA LYS A 1024 51.88 9.78 -6.87
C LYS A 1024 51.57 9.84 -8.36
N ASN A 1025 51.54 8.70 -9.01
CA ASN A 1025 51.47 8.60 -10.46
C ASN A 1025 50.08 8.17 -10.96
N VAL A 1026 49.04 8.29 -10.12
CA VAL A 1026 47.66 8.08 -10.55
C VAL A 1026 47.28 9.12 -11.61
N VAL A 1027 46.91 8.61 -12.79
CA VAL A 1027 46.57 9.40 -13.98
C VAL A 1027 45.07 9.66 -14.07
N TRP A 1028 44.27 8.63 -13.81
CA TRP A 1028 42.82 8.66 -13.93
C TRP A 1028 42.17 7.65 -12.99
N MET A 1029 40.95 7.93 -12.56
CA MET A 1029 40.13 7.00 -11.77
C MET A 1029 38.77 6.87 -12.45
N GLN A 1030 38.37 5.64 -12.75
CA GLN A 1030 37.08 5.32 -13.36
C GLN A 1030 36.34 4.34 -12.45
N ASP A 1031 35.23 4.78 -11.86
CA ASP A 1031 34.50 4.03 -10.84
C ASP A 1031 35.45 3.57 -9.72
N THR A 1032 35.57 2.27 -9.45
CA THR A 1032 36.50 1.71 -8.44
C THR A 1032 37.85 1.26 -9.03
N ASN A 1033 38.22 1.77 -10.20
CA ASN A 1033 39.44 1.39 -10.91
C ASN A 1033 40.41 2.57 -11.01
N MET A 1034 41.72 2.28 -11.09
CA MET A 1034 42.77 3.29 -11.23
C MET A 1034 43.68 3.03 -12.43
N LEU A 1035 44.06 4.10 -13.14
CA LEU A 1035 45.13 4.10 -14.14
C LEU A 1035 46.37 4.79 -13.55
N ILE A 1036 47.53 4.14 -13.62
CA ILE A 1036 48.79 4.58 -13.02
C ILE A 1036 49.89 4.60 -14.07
N ASP A 1037 50.67 5.68 -14.12
CA ASP A 1037 51.86 5.79 -14.98
C ASP A 1037 53.12 5.38 -14.21
N ALA A 1038 53.60 4.16 -14.43
CA ALA A 1038 54.83 3.65 -13.84
C ALA A 1038 56.07 3.87 -14.73
N THR A 1039 55.92 4.59 -15.86
CA THR A 1039 57.00 4.80 -16.83
C THR A 1039 58.00 5.87 -16.39
N LYS A 1040 59.16 5.91 -17.05
CA LYS A 1040 60.19 6.96 -16.84
C LYS A 1040 60.76 7.44 -18.16
N GLY A 1041 60.57 8.73 -18.47
CA GLY A 1041 61.31 9.41 -19.54
C GLY A 1041 60.89 9.07 -20.98
N ILE A 1042 59.67 8.58 -21.19
CA ILE A 1042 59.17 8.22 -22.53
C ILE A 1042 58.75 9.47 -23.29
N GLN A 1043 59.44 9.74 -24.40
CA GLN A 1043 59.14 10.87 -25.28
C GLN A 1043 57.76 10.70 -25.93
N TYR A 1044 57.02 11.80 -26.07
CA TYR A 1044 55.66 11.85 -26.67
C TYR A 1044 54.53 11.19 -25.84
N LEU A 1045 54.83 10.56 -24.70
CA LEU A 1045 53.80 9.90 -23.88
C LEU A 1045 52.77 10.88 -23.30
N HIS A 1046 53.21 12.07 -22.90
CA HIS A 1046 52.33 13.07 -22.26
C HIS A 1046 51.15 13.49 -23.16
N GLU A 1047 51.41 13.71 -24.44
CA GLU A 1047 50.37 14.07 -25.43
C GLU A 1047 49.55 12.85 -25.89
N THR A 1048 50.09 11.64 -25.77
CA THR A 1048 49.38 10.38 -26.08
C THR A 1048 48.54 9.87 -24.89
N MET A 1049 48.78 10.37 -23.67
CA MET A 1049 48.12 9.91 -22.45
C MET A 1049 46.60 10.08 -22.48
N GLU A 1050 46.07 11.11 -23.14
CA GLU A 1050 44.61 11.28 -23.27
C GLU A 1050 43.96 10.13 -24.06
N LEU A 1051 44.63 9.64 -25.12
CA LEU A 1051 44.16 8.49 -25.89
C LEU A 1051 44.27 7.18 -25.08
N ILE A 1052 45.28 7.06 -24.21
CA ILE A 1052 45.41 5.93 -23.29
C ILE A 1052 44.29 5.95 -22.24
N LYS A 1053 43.93 7.13 -21.74
CA LYS A 1053 42.78 7.30 -20.83
C LYS A 1053 41.47 6.90 -21.50
N GLU A 1054 41.24 7.31 -22.75
CA GLU A 1054 40.06 6.88 -23.51
C GLU A 1054 40.01 5.35 -23.66
N ALA A 1055 41.14 4.73 -24.03
CA ALA A 1055 41.24 3.28 -24.13
C ALA A 1055 40.99 2.57 -22.79
N TYR A 1056 41.51 3.13 -21.70
CA TYR A 1056 41.28 2.65 -20.34
C TYR A 1056 39.80 2.75 -19.95
N ILE A 1057 39.13 3.88 -20.22
CA ILE A 1057 37.71 4.06 -19.93
C ILE A 1057 36.86 3.04 -20.74
N GLU A 1058 37.19 2.80 -22.01
CA GLU A 1058 36.54 1.75 -22.80
C GLU A 1058 36.75 0.35 -22.18
N ALA A 1059 37.99 0.03 -21.80
CA ALA A 1059 38.32 -1.26 -21.19
C ALA A 1059 37.59 -1.48 -19.86
N MET A 1060 37.48 -0.43 -19.02
CA MET A 1060 36.79 -0.51 -17.73
C MET A 1060 35.26 -0.57 -17.88
N ASN A 1061 34.70 -0.02 -18.96
CA ASN A 1061 33.26 -0.11 -19.22
C ASN A 1061 32.84 -1.47 -19.82
N LYS A 1062 33.73 -2.14 -20.56
CA LYS A 1062 33.46 -3.42 -21.19
C LYS A 1062 34.67 -4.35 -21.04
N GLY A 1063 34.63 -5.24 -20.05
CA GLY A 1063 35.72 -6.16 -19.76
C GLY A 1063 35.85 -7.31 -20.78
N PRO A 1064 37.00 -8.00 -20.81
CA PRO A 1064 37.31 -9.03 -21.80
C PRO A 1064 36.68 -10.41 -21.53
N LEU A 1065 36.14 -10.65 -20.33
CA LEU A 1065 35.58 -11.94 -19.94
C LEU A 1065 34.15 -12.09 -20.47
N ALA A 1066 33.23 -11.22 -20.06
CA ALA A 1066 31.81 -11.29 -20.39
C ALA A 1066 31.26 -9.99 -21.00
N GLY A 1067 32.11 -8.97 -21.16
CA GLY A 1067 31.67 -7.65 -21.60
C GLY A 1067 30.88 -6.91 -20.51
N GLU A 1068 31.16 -7.18 -19.24
CA GLU A 1068 30.62 -6.47 -18.07
C GLU A 1068 31.60 -5.40 -17.60
N LYS A 1069 31.12 -4.42 -16.82
CA LYS A 1069 31.97 -3.34 -16.29
C LYS A 1069 33.03 -3.90 -15.33
N CYS A 1070 34.25 -3.40 -15.43
CA CYS A 1070 35.34 -3.75 -14.53
C CYS A 1070 35.23 -3.04 -13.18
N MET A 1071 35.75 -3.67 -12.12
CA MET A 1071 35.78 -3.10 -10.78
C MET A 1071 37.05 -3.47 -10.02
N ALA A 1072 37.41 -2.63 -9.05
CA ALA A 1072 38.41 -2.88 -8.02
C ALA A 1072 39.79 -3.32 -8.55
N MET A 1073 40.28 -2.67 -9.62
CA MET A 1073 41.63 -2.93 -10.16
C MET A 1073 42.44 -1.68 -10.44
N LYS A 1074 43.76 -1.80 -10.30
CA LYS A 1074 44.75 -0.83 -10.79
C LYS A 1074 45.38 -1.35 -12.07
N VAL A 1075 45.52 -0.45 -13.04
CA VAL A 1075 46.16 -0.70 -14.34
C VAL A 1075 47.40 0.18 -14.40
N LEU A 1076 48.57 -0.44 -14.51
CA LEU A 1076 49.87 0.24 -14.51
C LEU A 1076 50.44 0.23 -15.93
N LEU A 1077 50.67 1.40 -16.50
CA LEU A 1077 51.51 1.54 -17.69
C LEU A 1077 52.97 1.48 -17.26
N VAL A 1078 53.65 0.37 -17.52
CA VAL A 1078 55.04 0.17 -17.06
C VAL A 1078 56.07 0.57 -18.11
N ASP A 1079 55.74 0.45 -19.39
CA ASP A 1079 56.60 0.88 -20.50
C ASP A 1079 55.75 1.20 -21.74
N ALA A 1080 56.31 1.99 -22.66
CA ALA A 1080 55.69 2.32 -23.93
C ALA A 1080 56.75 2.65 -25.00
N LYS A 1081 56.49 2.22 -26.24
CA LYS A 1081 57.24 2.63 -27.42
C LYS A 1081 56.32 3.41 -28.34
N LEU A 1082 56.66 4.67 -28.62
CA LEU A 1082 55.85 5.56 -29.46
C LEU A 1082 56.61 5.95 -30.72
N HIS A 1083 55.90 6.07 -31.83
CA HIS A 1083 56.45 6.65 -33.05
C HIS A 1083 56.66 8.16 -32.89
N GLU A 1084 57.67 8.73 -33.54
CA GLU A 1084 57.96 10.17 -33.47
C GLU A 1084 56.85 11.02 -34.10
N ASP A 1085 56.43 10.67 -35.32
CA ASP A 1085 55.36 11.37 -36.02
C ASP A 1085 53.97 11.13 -35.42
N SER A 1086 53.23 12.22 -35.19
CA SER A 1086 51.85 12.23 -34.67
C SER A 1086 50.85 11.47 -35.56
N VAL A 1087 51.10 11.44 -36.88
CA VAL A 1087 50.26 10.71 -37.85
C VAL A 1087 50.21 9.21 -37.57
N HIS A 1088 51.30 8.64 -37.05
CA HIS A 1088 51.39 7.21 -36.74
C HIS A 1088 50.88 6.84 -35.34
N ARG A 1089 50.43 7.82 -34.54
CA ARG A 1089 49.97 7.66 -33.15
C ARG A 1089 48.64 8.37 -32.86
N GLY A 1090 47.78 8.46 -33.87
CA GLY A 1090 46.40 8.93 -33.71
C GLY A 1090 45.49 7.94 -32.95
N PRO A 1091 44.23 8.33 -32.69
CA PRO A 1091 43.26 7.54 -31.92
C PRO A 1091 43.10 6.10 -32.42
N ALA A 1092 42.99 5.93 -33.75
CA ALA A 1092 42.85 4.61 -34.39
C ALA A 1092 44.07 3.69 -34.22
N GLN A 1093 45.21 4.20 -33.74
CA GLN A 1093 46.41 3.43 -33.46
C GLN A 1093 46.60 3.17 -31.97
N VAL A 1094 46.47 4.21 -31.15
CA VAL A 1094 46.76 4.15 -29.72
C VAL A 1094 45.67 3.43 -28.94
N ILE A 1095 44.40 3.76 -29.19
CA ILE A 1095 43.26 3.21 -28.44
C ILE A 1095 43.21 1.68 -28.54
N PRO A 1096 43.23 1.05 -29.73
CA PRO A 1096 43.20 -0.41 -29.81
C PRO A 1096 44.44 -1.06 -29.18
N ALA A 1097 45.62 -0.47 -29.33
CA ALA A 1097 46.86 -1.01 -28.76
C ALA A 1097 46.83 -1.02 -27.22
N ALA A 1098 46.47 0.12 -26.62
CA ALA A 1098 46.36 0.25 -25.17
C ALA A 1098 45.25 -0.65 -24.62
N ARG A 1099 44.08 -0.72 -25.28
CA ARG A 1099 42.98 -1.60 -24.87
C ARG A 1099 43.35 -3.08 -24.92
N SER A 1100 43.99 -3.54 -26.01
CA SER A 1100 44.48 -4.92 -26.10
C SER A 1100 45.55 -5.22 -25.06
N SER A 1101 46.41 -4.25 -24.74
CA SER A 1101 47.41 -4.37 -23.67
C SER A 1101 46.75 -4.63 -22.30
N ILE A 1102 45.71 -3.85 -21.97
CA ILE A 1102 44.94 -4.02 -20.74
C ILE A 1102 44.23 -5.38 -20.72
N TYR A 1103 43.53 -5.75 -21.78
CA TYR A 1103 42.79 -7.02 -21.83
C TYR A 1103 43.72 -8.24 -21.73
N GLY A 1104 44.86 -8.24 -22.42
CA GLY A 1104 45.85 -9.32 -22.31
C GLY A 1104 46.44 -9.41 -20.90
N ALA A 1105 46.73 -8.28 -20.26
CA ALA A 1105 47.15 -8.25 -18.86
C ALA A 1105 46.07 -8.82 -17.92
N MET A 1106 44.78 -8.51 -18.16
CA MET A 1106 43.66 -9.09 -17.40
C MET A 1106 43.53 -10.61 -17.60
N VAL A 1107 43.83 -11.12 -18.79
CA VAL A 1107 43.87 -12.57 -19.02
C VAL A 1107 44.98 -13.22 -18.19
N GLN A 1108 46.20 -12.65 -18.22
CA GLN A 1108 47.33 -13.14 -17.42
C GLN A 1108 47.09 -13.01 -15.90
N GLY A 1109 46.40 -11.95 -15.46
CA GLY A 1109 46.06 -11.70 -14.05
C GLY A 1109 44.90 -12.55 -13.52
N GLY A 1110 44.37 -13.48 -14.32
CA GLY A 1110 43.24 -14.32 -13.94
C GLY A 1110 41.94 -13.53 -13.88
N ARG A 1111 41.38 -13.21 -15.04
CA ARG A 1111 40.06 -12.57 -15.17
C ARG A 1111 39.01 -13.29 -14.32
N THR A 1112 38.35 -12.54 -13.46
CA THR A 1112 37.37 -13.03 -12.50
C THR A 1112 36.04 -12.32 -12.72
N LEU A 1113 34.95 -13.06 -12.76
CA LEU A 1113 33.60 -12.52 -12.76
C LEU A 1113 33.17 -12.31 -11.31
N MET A 1114 32.60 -11.16 -11.02
CA MET A 1114 32.14 -10.77 -9.69
C MET A 1114 30.60 -10.72 -9.70
N GLU A 1115 29.97 -11.39 -8.75
CA GLU A 1115 28.52 -11.40 -8.55
C GLU A 1115 28.11 -10.51 -7.37
N PRO A 1116 26.97 -9.80 -7.46
CA PRO A 1116 26.47 -9.02 -6.36
C PRO A 1116 25.91 -9.92 -5.25
N ILE A 1117 26.21 -9.55 -4.00
CA ILE A 1117 25.80 -10.27 -2.79
C ILE A 1117 24.83 -9.40 -1.99
N GLN A 1118 23.80 -10.03 -1.43
CA GLN A 1118 22.89 -9.44 -0.45
C GLN A 1118 23.13 -10.06 0.92
N LYS A 1119 23.20 -9.22 1.94
CA LYS A 1119 22.93 -9.65 3.32
C LYS A 1119 21.44 -9.88 3.46
N VAL A 1120 21.08 -10.98 4.11
CA VAL A 1120 19.72 -11.44 4.32
C VAL A 1120 19.54 -11.62 5.82
N PHE A 1121 18.61 -10.87 6.39
CA PHE A 1121 18.24 -10.97 7.80
C PHE A 1121 16.91 -11.69 7.84
N ILE A 1122 16.82 -12.81 8.57
CA ILE A 1122 15.62 -13.65 8.64
C ILE A 1122 15.24 -13.84 10.11
N ASN A 1123 14.12 -13.25 10.53
CA ASN A 1123 13.54 -13.43 11.86
C ASN A 1123 12.47 -14.52 11.77
N VAL A 1124 12.68 -15.61 12.51
CA VAL A 1124 11.80 -16.79 12.51
C VAL A 1124 11.62 -17.32 13.93
N PRO A 1125 10.45 -17.87 14.29
CA PRO A 1125 10.34 -18.65 15.51
C PRO A 1125 11.32 -19.83 15.51
N GLN A 1126 11.78 -20.24 16.69
CA GLN A 1126 12.79 -21.30 16.84
C GLN A 1126 12.43 -22.61 16.08
N ASP A 1127 11.14 -22.96 16.03
CA ASP A 1127 10.63 -24.14 15.33
C ASP A 1127 10.92 -24.16 13.83
N TYR A 1128 11.10 -22.98 13.21
CA TYR A 1128 11.32 -22.81 11.76
C TYR A 1128 12.74 -22.41 11.41
N MET A 1129 13.63 -22.30 12.40
CA MET A 1129 15.04 -21.97 12.19
C MET A 1129 15.69 -22.94 11.19
N GLY A 1130 15.45 -24.25 11.35
CA GLY A 1130 16.00 -25.27 10.46
C GLY A 1130 15.54 -25.12 9.01
N SER A 1131 14.25 -24.84 8.79
CA SER A 1131 13.71 -24.61 7.44
C SER A 1131 14.24 -23.33 6.80
N ALA A 1132 14.38 -22.25 7.59
CA ALA A 1132 14.92 -20.98 7.11
C ALA A 1132 16.40 -21.09 6.72
N ILE A 1133 17.20 -21.78 7.54
CA ILE A 1133 18.60 -22.08 7.24
C ILE A 1133 18.69 -22.97 5.98
N GLY A 1134 17.83 -23.98 5.87
CA GLY A 1134 17.79 -24.87 4.70
C GLY A 1134 17.49 -24.12 3.40
N ASP A 1135 16.52 -23.21 3.40
CA ASP A 1135 16.16 -22.43 2.21
C ASP A 1135 17.30 -21.47 1.79
N ILE A 1136 17.88 -20.71 2.74
CA ILE A 1136 18.96 -19.79 2.41
C ILE A 1136 20.24 -20.53 1.97
N GLN A 1137 20.56 -21.67 2.57
CA GLN A 1137 21.70 -22.50 2.15
C GLN A 1137 21.48 -23.11 0.77
N SER A 1138 20.24 -23.48 0.42
CA SER A 1138 19.92 -23.98 -0.93
C SER A 1138 20.20 -22.94 -2.03
N ARG A 1139 20.25 -21.66 -1.66
CA ARG A 1139 20.50 -20.49 -2.52
C ARG A 1139 21.94 -19.99 -2.44
N ARG A 1140 22.90 -20.89 -2.16
CA ARG A 1140 24.32 -20.57 -1.92
C ARG A 1140 24.53 -19.55 -0.79
N GLY A 1141 23.57 -19.45 0.13
CA GLY A 1141 23.64 -18.54 1.26
C GLY A 1141 24.59 -19.05 2.35
N VAL A 1142 25.40 -18.15 2.89
CA VAL A 1142 26.31 -18.40 4.01
C VAL A 1142 25.74 -17.72 5.25
N ILE A 1143 25.57 -18.48 6.32
CA ILE A 1143 25.13 -17.93 7.62
C ILE A 1143 26.33 -17.22 8.27
N GLU A 1144 26.18 -15.94 8.57
CA GLU A 1144 27.18 -15.12 9.27
C GLU A 1144 27.00 -15.19 10.78
N ASP A 1145 25.76 -15.08 11.25
CA ASP A 1145 25.43 -15.03 12.68
C ASP A 1145 24.01 -15.54 12.94
N ILE A 1146 23.77 -16.04 14.16
CA ILE A 1146 22.45 -16.43 14.63
C ILE A 1146 22.29 -15.89 16.05
N THR A 1147 21.36 -14.96 16.21
CA THR A 1147 21.03 -14.36 17.51
C THR A 1147 19.65 -14.83 17.97
N GLN A 1148 19.50 -15.08 19.28
CA GLN A 1148 18.24 -15.52 19.86
C GLN A 1148 17.69 -14.44 20.81
N GLU A 1149 16.48 -13.99 20.54
CA GLU A 1149 15.75 -13.03 21.37
C GLU A 1149 14.42 -13.64 21.82
N GLY A 1150 14.42 -14.32 22.96
CA GLY A 1150 13.23 -15.02 23.48
C GLY A 1150 12.87 -16.25 22.63
N GLU A 1151 11.65 -16.30 22.10
CA GLU A 1151 11.14 -17.38 21.23
C GLU A 1151 11.46 -17.16 19.73
N ILE A 1152 12.07 -16.03 19.39
CA ILE A 1152 12.42 -15.64 18.02
C ILE A 1152 13.93 -15.80 17.83
N THR A 1153 14.30 -16.42 16.71
CA THR A 1153 15.68 -16.52 16.22
C THR A 1153 15.85 -15.58 15.03
N VAL A 1154 16.90 -14.78 15.08
CA VAL A 1154 17.32 -13.89 14.01
C VAL A 1154 18.56 -14.48 13.34
N ILE A 1155 18.43 -14.83 12.06
CA ILE A 1155 19.48 -15.41 11.24
C ILE A 1155 20.06 -14.30 10.36
N HIS A 1156 21.35 -14.05 10.48
CA HIS A 1156 22.10 -13.19 9.57
C HIS A 1156 22.82 -14.06 8.56
N ALA A 1157 22.52 -13.87 7.28
CA ALA A 1157 23.15 -14.60 6.19
C ALA A 1157 23.60 -13.65 5.08
N LYS A 1158 24.40 -14.15 4.17
CA LYS A 1158 24.71 -13.49 2.88
C LYS A 1158 24.43 -14.46 1.74
N ALA A 1159 23.81 -14.00 0.67
CA ALA A 1159 23.49 -14.82 -0.50
C ALA A 1159 23.66 -14.03 -1.81
N PRO A 1160 24.04 -14.69 -2.92
CA PRO A 1160 24.13 -14.02 -4.22
C PRO A 1160 22.78 -13.59 -4.76
N VAL A 1161 22.68 -12.39 -5.33
CA VAL A 1161 21.40 -11.86 -5.88
C VAL A 1161 20.79 -12.80 -6.92
N ALA A 1162 21.64 -13.49 -7.71
CA ALA A 1162 21.19 -14.44 -8.72
C ALA A 1162 20.36 -15.59 -8.14
N GLU A 1163 20.61 -15.97 -6.90
CA GLU A 1163 19.89 -17.04 -6.20
C GLU A 1163 18.72 -16.51 -5.36
N MET A 1164 18.53 -15.19 -5.29
CA MET A 1164 17.51 -14.55 -4.47
C MET A 1164 16.19 -14.30 -5.22
N PHE A 1165 16.15 -14.56 -6.53
CA PHE A 1165 14.88 -14.49 -7.28
C PHE A 1165 13.85 -15.49 -6.72
N GLY A 1166 12.63 -15.00 -6.49
CA GLY A 1166 11.56 -15.78 -5.87
C GLY A 1166 11.77 -16.14 -4.39
N PHE A 1167 12.82 -15.61 -3.73
CA PHE A 1167 13.10 -15.90 -2.32
C PHE A 1167 11.91 -15.59 -1.40
N ALA A 1168 11.22 -14.47 -1.64
CA ALA A 1168 10.03 -14.06 -0.88
C ALA A 1168 8.96 -15.17 -0.78
N SER A 1169 8.72 -15.88 -1.89
CA SER A 1169 7.74 -16.96 -1.96
C SER A 1169 8.29 -18.24 -1.31
N ALA A 1170 9.56 -18.56 -1.55
CA ALA A 1170 10.20 -19.76 -1.03
C ALA A 1170 10.37 -19.73 0.49
N ILE A 1171 10.91 -18.65 1.06
CA ILE A 1171 11.09 -18.50 2.51
C ILE A 1171 9.73 -18.46 3.22
N ARG A 1172 8.71 -17.86 2.59
CA ARG A 1172 7.34 -17.88 3.09
C ARG A 1172 6.79 -19.31 3.10
N SER A 1173 7.03 -20.10 2.05
CA SER A 1173 6.61 -21.51 2.02
C SER A 1173 7.35 -22.34 3.07
N ALA A 1174 8.68 -22.25 3.13
CA ALA A 1174 9.56 -23.01 4.03
C ALA A 1174 9.26 -22.73 5.51
N THR A 1175 8.85 -21.51 5.84
CA THR A 1175 8.55 -21.09 7.21
C THR A 1175 7.05 -20.98 7.50
N GLN A 1176 6.20 -21.48 6.60
CA GLN A 1176 4.73 -21.39 6.72
C GLN A 1176 4.21 -19.96 6.94
N GLY A 1177 4.88 -18.98 6.34
CA GLY A 1177 4.61 -17.58 6.54
C GLY A 1177 4.92 -17.16 7.97
N ARG A 1178 6.05 -17.59 8.55
CA ARG A 1178 6.50 -17.11 9.86
C ARG A 1178 7.81 -16.34 9.81
N ALA A 1179 8.54 -16.40 8.68
CA ALA A 1179 9.71 -15.58 8.45
C ALA A 1179 9.34 -14.13 8.13
N LEU A 1180 9.89 -13.22 8.91
CA LEU A 1180 10.11 -11.84 8.48
C LEU A 1180 11.53 -11.77 7.96
N TRP A 1181 11.74 -11.11 6.83
CA TRP A 1181 13.07 -10.98 6.29
C TRP A 1181 13.29 -9.61 5.66
N SER A 1182 14.54 -9.20 5.64
CA SER A 1182 14.98 -7.98 4.96
C SER A 1182 16.33 -8.24 4.32
N THR A 1183 16.67 -7.43 3.32
CA THR A 1183 17.95 -7.53 2.64
C THR A 1183 18.69 -6.21 2.64
N GLU A 1184 20.02 -6.28 2.62
CA GLU A 1184 20.91 -5.14 2.43
C GLU A 1184 21.95 -5.51 1.36
N ASN A 1185 22.32 -4.58 0.49
CA ASN A 1185 23.40 -4.83 -0.46
C ASN A 1185 24.74 -5.00 0.28
N SER A 1186 25.48 -6.07 -0.03
CA SER A 1186 26.76 -6.42 0.61
C SER A 1186 27.97 -6.23 -0.30
N GLY A 1187 27.79 -5.62 -1.47
CA GLY A 1187 28.82 -5.44 -2.49
C GLY A 1187 28.88 -6.62 -3.47
N PHE A 1188 30.08 -6.88 -4.01
CA PHE A 1188 30.32 -7.92 -5.00
C PHE A 1188 31.38 -8.89 -4.48
N GLU A 1189 31.18 -10.18 -4.71
CA GLU A 1189 32.15 -11.25 -4.41
C GLU A 1189 32.49 -12.03 -5.69
N PRO A 1190 33.68 -12.66 -5.77
CA PRO A 1190 34.04 -13.51 -6.91
C PRO A 1190 33.04 -14.66 -7.11
N VAL A 1191 32.61 -14.87 -8.35
CA VAL A 1191 31.84 -16.06 -8.73
C VAL A 1191 32.70 -17.30 -8.51
N PRO A 1192 32.18 -18.36 -7.88
CA PRO A 1192 32.90 -19.61 -7.70
C PRO A 1192 33.49 -20.14 -9.01
N GLY A 1193 34.76 -20.56 -8.99
CA GLY A 1193 35.51 -20.92 -10.21
C GLY A 1193 34.90 -22.07 -11.03
N ASN A 1194 34.11 -22.94 -10.39
CA ASN A 1194 33.35 -24.00 -11.07
C ASN A 1194 32.10 -23.50 -11.80
N LEU A 1195 31.47 -22.41 -11.34
CA LEU A 1195 30.27 -21.82 -11.93
C LEU A 1195 30.60 -20.76 -12.98
N GLN A 1196 31.74 -20.07 -12.83
CA GLN A 1196 32.14 -18.97 -13.71
C GLN A 1196 32.08 -19.29 -15.21
N PRO A 1197 32.58 -20.44 -15.73
CA PRO A 1197 32.54 -20.72 -17.16
C PRO A 1197 31.11 -20.76 -17.73
N GLU A 1198 30.17 -21.35 -16.99
CA GLU A 1198 28.76 -21.45 -17.39
C GLU A 1198 28.09 -20.07 -17.39
N VAL A 1199 28.28 -19.29 -16.32
CA VAL A 1199 27.74 -17.93 -16.19
C VAL A 1199 28.30 -17.02 -17.29
N VAL A 1200 29.60 -17.09 -17.55
CA VAL A 1200 30.26 -16.31 -18.63
C VAL A 1200 29.70 -16.69 -19.99
N ARG A 1201 29.57 -17.99 -20.30
CA ARG A 1201 29.00 -18.46 -21.56
C ARG A 1201 27.58 -17.96 -21.76
N SER A 1202 26.76 -18.00 -20.70
CA SER A 1202 25.39 -17.49 -20.71
C SER A 1202 25.33 -15.99 -21.00
N ILE A 1203 26.13 -15.18 -20.30
CA ILE A 1203 26.19 -13.71 -20.50
C ILE A 1203 26.65 -13.38 -21.94
N ARG A 1204 27.69 -14.06 -22.43
CA ARG A 1204 28.24 -13.83 -23.77
C ARG A 1204 27.24 -14.18 -24.86
N THR A 1205 26.59 -15.34 -24.76
CA THR A 1205 25.54 -15.77 -25.69
C THR A 1205 24.39 -14.76 -25.73
N ARG A 1206 23.95 -14.28 -24.57
CA ARG A 1206 22.91 -13.25 -24.44
C ARG A 1206 23.30 -11.93 -25.11
N LYS A 1207 24.57 -11.53 -24.98
CA LYS A 1207 25.13 -10.31 -25.59
C LYS A 1207 25.52 -10.47 -27.06
N GLY A 1208 25.23 -11.61 -27.70
CA GLY A 1208 25.62 -11.90 -29.08
C GLY A 1208 27.13 -12.04 -29.29
N LEU A 1209 27.90 -12.25 -28.22
CA LEU A 1209 29.35 -12.46 -28.27
C LEU A 1209 29.65 -13.96 -28.48
N PRO A 1210 30.84 -14.31 -29.01
CA PRO A 1210 31.28 -15.71 -29.08
C PRO A 1210 31.19 -16.37 -27.71
N PRO A 1211 30.62 -17.60 -27.58
CA PRO A 1211 30.36 -18.21 -26.27
C PRO A 1211 31.59 -18.35 -25.38
N GLU A 1212 32.75 -18.62 -26.00
CA GLU A 1212 34.03 -18.68 -25.30
C GLU A 1212 34.75 -17.33 -25.36
N PRO A 1213 35.31 -16.86 -24.23
CA PRO A 1213 36.06 -15.61 -24.18
C PRO A 1213 37.45 -15.76 -24.80
N TYR A 1214 37.93 -14.71 -25.47
CA TYR A 1214 39.22 -14.70 -26.16
C TYR A 1214 40.39 -15.00 -25.21
N ASP A 1215 41.41 -15.68 -25.71
CA ASP A 1215 42.62 -16.03 -24.97
C ASP A 1215 43.71 -14.97 -25.13
N GLU A 1216 44.87 -15.23 -24.53
CA GLU A 1216 46.04 -14.35 -24.59
C GLU A 1216 46.53 -14.12 -26.03
N ALA A 1217 46.48 -15.16 -26.87
CA ALA A 1217 46.97 -15.10 -28.24
C ALA A 1217 46.14 -14.13 -29.11
N TYR A 1218 44.84 -14.04 -28.87
CA TYR A 1218 43.97 -13.08 -29.55
C TYR A 1218 44.37 -11.62 -29.28
N TYR A 1219 44.75 -11.27 -28.04
CA TYR A 1219 45.12 -9.90 -27.68
C TYR A 1219 46.58 -9.56 -28.03
N ALA A 1220 47.42 -10.57 -28.27
CA ALA A 1220 48.80 -10.40 -28.72
C ALA A 1220 48.93 -10.18 -30.24
N ALA A 1221 47.89 -10.55 -31.00
CA ALA A 1221 47.80 -10.42 -32.46
C ALA A 1221 47.46 -8.99 -32.89
#